data_AF-A0A943KA05-F1
#
_entry.id   AF-A0A943KA05-F1
#
_cell.length_a   1.000
_cell.length_b   1.000
_cell.length_c   1.000
_cell.angle_alpha   90.00
_cell.angle_beta   90.00
_cell.angle_gamma   90.00
#
_symmetry.space_group_name_H-M   'P 1'
#
loop_
_entity.id
_entity.type
_entity.pdbx_description
1 polymer ?
#
loop_
_entity_poly.entity_id
_entity_poly.type
_entity_poly.pdbx_seq_one_letter_code
_entity_poly.pdbx_strand_id
1 'polypeptide(L)'
;MESTKEKATPAETFGEYIFGDAAMKKYLTAKTYDSLRRTIDEGKQIDPEISAEVAEAMKNWAISLGATHYTHWFQPLTGTTAGKHEAFLDFCGKDGAIMRLSGKNLVVGEPDASSFPTDGARATCAARGYTAWDPTSPAFVKEGTLFIPAVFVSYTGETLDKKAPLLKSITALNTQTKRILKLFGTSCKKVFTSVGPEQEYFLVDKKVYDKREDLRLTGRTLFGSKSVKGQELEDHYFGVLRPRVAEFMKDLDETLWKYGILAKSKHNEVAPAQHELAPVFCDTNRSADNNQLMMEIMKKVAEKHNLACLLHEKPFEGINGSGKHNNWSLSLDNGENLLDPGTHPESDTRFMFVLACVISAVDTYQGILRACVASAGNDHRLGADEAPPAIVSVYLGDELGAIVDSIVLGKNYVPKKAAKGSIGVPESPIFPIDSTDRNRTSPFAFTGNKFEFRMLGSAASVADPNIVLNTIVADAFATAADKLENSENLEKDIKAYTEKLFKDHYRIIFNYNGYGPEWEAEAEHRGLLNAKTTADAVPELLKKENIDVFVRRGVYTKSEAIARANIQLDTYIKNIRIEAKVALDMLRKDIYPATAAYTEKLCDSLSAKKSLFALNCAKEEALIKTLAEKQEKLLEESEALENALDTLPEERLAAAKACAHIVCPAMNALRKTADEAENLCSAEEWTLPRYVDLLYSV
;
A
#
# COMPACT_ATOMS: atom_id res chain seq x y z
N MET A 1 -13.31 31.82 -34.84
CA MET A 1 -13.46 32.32 -33.47
C MET A 1 -13.88 31.14 -32.62
N GLU A 2 -12.90 30.37 -32.13
CA GLU A 2 -13.17 29.40 -31.07
C GLU A 2 -13.58 30.17 -29.83
N SER A 3 -14.78 29.89 -29.37
CA SER A 3 -15.31 30.40 -28.11
C SER A 3 -14.32 30.07 -26.99
N THR A 4 -13.61 31.09 -26.52
CA THR A 4 -12.89 31.07 -25.25
C THR A 4 -13.91 30.90 -24.13
N LYS A 5 -14.40 29.66 -23.92
CA LYS A 5 -14.95 29.28 -22.63
C LYS A 5 -13.83 29.50 -21.62
N GLU A 6 -14.04 30.38 -20.65
CA GLU A 6 -13.15 30.49 -19.50
C GLU A 6 -12.90 29.09 -18.94
N LYS A 7 -11.62 28.72 -18.79
CA LYS A 7 -11.26 27.43 -18.19
C LYS A 7 -11.73 27.45 -16.74
N ALA A 8 -12.66 26.57 -16.41
CA ALA A 8 -13.12 26.39 -15.04
C ALA A 8 -11.93 26.15 -14.10
N THR A 9 -11.96 26.81 -12.96
CA THR A 9 -10.91 26.70 -11.95
C THR A 9 -10.97 25.33 -11.26
N PRO A 10 -9.85 24.84 -10.69
CA PRO A 10 -9.85 23.60 -9.92
C PRO A 10 -10.91 23.56 -8.82
N ALA A 11 -11.21 24.71 -8.20
CA ALA A 11 -12.24 24.83 -7.17
C ALA A 11 -13.67 24.64 -7.71
N GLU A 12 -13.94 25.09 -8.95
CA GLU A 12 -15.24 24.92 -9.60
C GLU A 12 -15.46 23.50 -10.11
N THR A 13 -14.40 22.80 -10.51
CA THR A 13 -14.47 21.41 -10.99
C THR A 13 -14.25 20.37 -9.90
N PHE A 14 -13.93 20.79 -8.66
CA PHE A 14 -13.63 19.87 -7.58
C PHE A 14 -14.85 19.00 -7.24
N GLY A 15 -14.66 17.68 -7.27
CA GLY A 15 -15.72 16.73 -6.99
C GLY A 15 -16.86 16.71 -8.01
N GLU A 16 -16.65 17.19 -9.24
CA GLU A 16 -17.64 17.16 -10.32
C GLU A 16 -18.15 15.72 -10.60
N TYR A 17 -17.29 14.73 -10.45
CA TYR A 17 -17.60 13.32 -10.72
C TYR A 17 -18.00 12.52 -9.48
N ILE A 18 -18.26 13.18 -8.33
CA ILE A 18 -18.76 12.51 -7.13
C ILE A 18 -20.18 12.96 -6.78
N PHE A 19 -20.99 12.04 -6.28
CA PHE A 19 -22.30 12.32 -5.71
C PHE A 19 -22.15 12.86 -4.27
N GLY A 20 -21.40 13.95 -4.12
CA GLY A 20 -21.12 14.62 -2.85
C GLY A 20 -22.23 15.60 -2.44
N ASP A 21 -22.00 16.39 -1.38
CA ASP A 21 -23.02 17.30 -0.81
C ASP A 21 -23.61 18.28 -1.83
N ALA A 22 -22.80 18.80 -2.76
CA ALA A 22 -23.28 19.71 -3.80
C ALA A 22 -24.27 19.02 -4.76
N ALA A 23 -23.96 17.79 -5.20
CA ALA A 23 -24.86 17.00 -6.04
C ALA A 23 -26.10 16.56 -5.26
N MET A 24 -25.92 16.05 -4.04
CA MET A 24 -27.01 15.61 -3.18
C MET A 24 -28.02 16.74 -2.91
N LYS A 25 -27.57 17.96 -2.58
CA LYS A 25 -28.47 19.12 -2.38
C LYS A 25 -29.20 19.56 -3.66
N LYS A 26 -28.62 19.31 -4.83
CA LYS A 26 -29.21 19.67 -6.13
C LYS A 26 -30.26 18.66 -6.60
N TYR A 27 -30.04 17.38 -6.35
CA TYR A 27 -30.86 16.30 -6.91
C TYR A 27 -31.83 15.65 -5.89
N LEU A 28 -31.60 15.79 -4.59
CA LEU A 28 -32.49 15.27 -3.53
C LEU A 28 -33.39 16.37 -2.97
N THR A 29 -34.55 15.99 -2.43
CA THR A 29 -35.33 16.88 -1.58
C THR A 29 -34.58 17.16 -0.26
N ALA A 30 -34.87 18.30 0.38
CA ALA A 30 -34.24 18.66 1.66
C ALA A 30 -34.42 17.58 2.74
N LYS A 31 -35.62 17.00 2.85
CA LYS A 31 -35.92 15.91 3.79
C LYS A 31 -35.02 14.69 3.54
N THR A 32 -34.89 14.28 2.29
CA THR A 32 -34.09 13.10 1.91
C THR A 32 -32.60 13.36 2.05
N TYR A 33 -32.12 14.57 1.70
CA TYR A 33 -30.75 15.00 1.96
C TYR A 33 -30.41 14.91 3.45
N ASP A 34 -31.21 15.51 4.33
CA ASP A 34 -30.96 15.52 5.78
C ASP A 34 -30.98 14.10 6.36
N SER A 35 -31.88 13.23 5.87
CA SER A 35 -31.94 11.83 6.29
C SER A 35 -30.69 11.05 5.85
N LEU A 36 -30.29 11.16 4.59
CA LEU A 36 -29.10 10.50 4.06
C LEU A 36 -27.81 11.01 4.74
N ARG A 37 -27.69 12.33 4.95
CA ARG A 37 -26.55 12.94 5.65
C ARG A 37 -26.42 12.40 7.07
N ARG A 38 -27.55 12.25 7.78
CA ARG A 38 -27.59 11.64 9.11
C ARG A 38 -27.14 10.17 9.08
N THR A 39 -27.59 9.39 8.09
CA THR A 39 -27.12 8.00 7.89
C THR A 39 -25.60 7.94 7.74
N ILE A 40 -25.00 8.84 6.93
CA ILE A 40 -23.56 8.92 6.69
C ILE A 40 -22.79 9.33 7.96
N ASP A 41 -23.25 10.38 8.63
CA ASP A 41 -22.56 10.93 9.80
C ASP A 41 -22.61 9.97 10.99
N GLU A 42 -23.79 9.40 11.26
CA GLU A 42 -24.04 8.51 12.39
C GLU A 42 -23.68 7.04 12.10
N GLY A 43 -23.45 6.67 10.83
CA GLY A 43 -23.17 5.28 10.42
C GLY A 43 -24.35 4.33 10.65
N LYS A 44 -25.57 4.82 10.50
CA LYS A 44 -26.81 4.04 10.67
C LYS A 44 -27.18 3.31 9.38
N GLN A 45 -28.15 2.41 9.44
CA GLN A 45 -28.76 1.85 8.24
C GLN A 45 -29.48 2.95 7.44
N ILE A 46 -29.49 2.81 6.12
CA ILE A 46 -30.27 3.70 5.26
C ILE A 46 -31.76 3.54 5.56
N ASP A 47 -32.47 4.67 5.62
CA ASP A 47 -33.92 4.68 5.74
C ASP A 47 -34.54 4.08 4.46
N PRO A 48 -35.29 2.96 4.54
CA PRO A 48 -35.93 2.37 3.36
C PRO A 48 -36.85 3.35 2.62
N GLU A 49 -37.44 4.33 3.33
CA GLU A 49 -38.35 5.33 2.75
C GLU A 49 -37.65 6.26 1.76
N ILE A 50 -36.35 6.54 1.96
CA ILE A 50 -35.60 7.45 1.09
C ILE A 50 -34.89 6.74 -0.06
N SER A 51 -34.76 5.41 -0.01
CA SER A 51 -33.93 4.61 -0.94
C SER A 51 -34.31 4.79 -2.42
N ALA A 52 -35.61 4.87 -2.73
CA ALA A 52 -36.09 5.04 -4.10
C ALA A 52 -35.79 6.45 -4.64
N GLU A 53 -35.96 7.49 -3.83
CA GLU A 53 -35.64 8.87 -4.21
C GLU A 53 -34.12 9.02 -4.41
N VAL A 54 -33.30 8.45 -3.52
CA VAL A 54 -31.84 8.49 -3.64
C VAL A 54 -31.37 7.79 -4.92
N ALA A 55 -31.93 6.62 -5.24
CA ALA A 55 -31.59 5.90 -6.47
C ALA A 55 -31.94 6.69 -7.73
N GLU A 56 -33.13 7.29 -7.77
CA GLU A 56 -33.57 8.11 -8.90
C GLU A 56 -32.70 9.37 -9.06
N ALA A 57 -32.40 10.06 -7.96
CA ALA A 57 -31.54 11.23 -7.94
C ALA A 57 -30.11 10.91 -8.38
N MET A 58 -29.52 9.84 -7.85
CA MET A 58 -28.16 9.40 -8.19
C MET A 58 -28.08 8.98 -9.67
N LYS A 59 -29.09 8.27 -10.18
CA LYS A 59 -29.21 7.94 -11.60
C LYS A 59 -29.29 9.19 -12.47
N ASN A 60 -30.17 10.14 -12.14
CA ASN A 60 -30.35 11.36 -12.93
C ASN A 60 -29.09 12.24 -12.92
N TRP A 61 -28.41 12.34 -11.78
CA TRP A 61 -27.09 12.95 -11.69
C TRP A 61 -26.07 12.23 -12.59
N ALA A 62 -25.99 10.90 -12.51
CA ALA A 62 -25.04 10.14 -13.31
C ALA A 62 -25.31 10.26 -14.82
N ILE A 63 -26.57 10.21 -15.24
CA ILE A 63 -26.99 10.43 -16.64
C ILE A 63 -26.61 11.83 -17.11
N SER A 64 -26.71 12.85 -16.24
CA SER A 64 -26.27 14.22 -16.57
C SER A 64 -24.77 14.32 -16.89
N LEU A 65 -23.98 13.35 -16.42
CA LEU A 65 -22.55 13.19 -16.70
C LEU A 65 -22.28 12.16 -17.82
N GLY A 66 -23.32 11.71 -18.52
CA GLY A 66 -23.22 10.75 -19.64
C GLY A 66 -23.20 9.29 -19.21
N ALA A 67 -23.54 8.95 -17.96
CA ALA A 67 -23.57 7.57 -17.52
C ALA A 67 -24.73 6.78 -18.16
N THR A 68 -24.40 5.60 -18.69
CA THR A 68 -25.36 4.65 -19.28
C THR A 68 -25.48 3.36 -18.46
N HIS A 69 -24.49 3.10 -17.62
CA HIS A 69 -24.39 1.92 -16.77
C HIS A 69 -24.20 2.31 -15.30
N TYR A 70 -24.44 1.37 -14.40
CA TYR A 70 -24.01 1.43 -13.01
C TYR A 70 -23.32 0.12 -12.60
N THR A 71 -22.57 0.17 -11.51
CA THR A 71 -21.92 -0.99 -10.92
C THR A 71 -21.73 -0.82 -9.41
N HIS A 72 -21.91 -1.89 -8.65
CA HIS A 72 -21.39 -1.95 -7.28
C HIS A 72 -19.88 -2.17 -7.34
N TRP A 73 -19.15 -1.20 -6.82
CA TRP A 73 -17.70 -1.14 -6.82
C TRP A 73 -17.15 -1.61 -5.47
N PHE A 74 -16.41 -2.71 -5.46
CA PHE A 74 -15.90 -3.32 -4.24
C PHE A 74 -14.44 -3.76 -4.39
N GLN A 75 -13.79 -4.09 -3.27
CA GLN A 75 -12.37 -4.43 -3.19
C GLN A 75 -12.18 -5.89 -2.75
N PRO A 76 -12.27 -6.86 -3.66
CA PRO A 76 -12.07 -8.28 -3.33
C PRO A 76 -10.65 -8.59 -2.85
N LEU A 77 -10.45 -9.81 -2.36
CA LEU A 77 -9.14 -10.30 -1.86
C LEU A 77 -8.08 -10.54 -2.96
N THR A 78 -8.29 -10.02 -4.17
CA THR A 78 -7.33 -10.07 -5.28
C THR A 78 -6.33 -8.91 -5.25
N GLY A 79 -6.56 -7.89 -4.42
CA GLY A 79 -5.69 -6.70 -4.34
C GLY A 79 -6.05 -5.59 -5.32
N THR A 80 -7.10 -5.76 -6.13
CA THR A 80 -7.63 -4.76 -7.07
C THR A 80 -9.10 -4.49 -6.77
N THR A 81 -9.71 -3.52 -7.46
CA THR A 81 -11.16 -3.28 -7.39
C THR A 81 -11.92 -4.09 -8.44
N ALA A 82 -13.19 -4.38 -8.19
CA ALA A 82 -14.07 -5.09 -9.12
C ALA A 82 -15.47 -4.48 -9.15
N GLY A 83 -16.20 -4.76 -10.22
CA GLY A 83 -17.60 -4.37 -10.38
C GLY A 83 -18.20 -4.99 -11.64
N LYS A 84 -19.48 -5.39 -11.57
CA LYS A 84 -20.27 -5.83 -12.72
C LYS A 84 -21.05 -4.65 -13.27
N HIS A 85 -20.87 -4.30 -14.54
CA HIS A 85 -21.54 -3.17 -15.17
C HIS A 85 -22.93 -3.59 -15.65
N GLU A 86 -23.96 -2.90 -15.18
CA GLU A 86 -25.36 -3.11 -15.54
C GLU A 86 -25.90 -1.86 -16.22
N ALA A 87 -26.58 -2.02 -17.35
CA ALA A 87 -27.19 -0.88 -18.04
C ALA A 87 -28.35 -0.32 -17.21
N PHE A 88 -28.53 1.00 -17.21
CA PHE A 88 -29.78 1.59 -16.70
C PHE A 88 -30.98 1.25 -17.58
N LEU A 89 -30.75 0.85 -18.84
CA LEU A 89 -31.81 0.60 -19.81
C LEU A 89 -32.64 -0.63 -19.42
N ASP A 90 -33.94 -0.42 -19.27
CA ASP A 90 -34.94 -1.43 -18.91
C ASP A 90 -36.15 -1.31 -19.87
N PHE A 91 -36.88 -2.41 -20.05
CA PHE A 91 -38.07 -2.43 -20.92
C PHE A 91 -39.28 -1.88 -20.16
N CYS A 92 -40.06 -1.01 -20.82
CA CYS A 92 -41.35 -0.54 -20.29
C CYS A 92 -42.52 -0.99 -21.17
N GLY A 93 -42.93 -2.26 -21.00
CA GLY A 93 -44.15 -2.77 -21.64
C GLY A 93 -44.18 -2.60 -23.15
N LYS A 94 -45.26 -2.03 -23.69
CA LYS A 94 -45.48 -1.85 -25.14
C LYS A 94 -44.89 -0.56 -25.72
N ASP A 95 -44.41 0.37 -24.89
CA ASP A 95 -44.20 1.78 -25.28
C ASP A 95 -42.73 2.25 -25.29
N GLY A 96 -41.75 1.34 -25.21
CA GLY A 96 -40.33 1.62 -25.44
C GLY A 96 -39.38 1.28 -24.28
N ALA A 97 -38.18 1.87 -24.32
CA ALA A 97 -37.13 1.65 -23.32
C ALA A 97 -37.03 2.85 -22.35
N ILE A 98 -36.77 2.56 -21.07
CA ILE A 98 -36.62 3.56 -20.01
C ILE A 98 -35.28 3.38 -19.30
N MET A 99 -34.74 4.44 -18.69
CA MET A 99 -33.56 4.33 -17.82
C MET A 99 -33.99 4.27 -16.35
N ARG A 100 -33.68 3.17 -15.67
CA ARG A 100 -34.12 2.88 -14.29
C ARG A 100 -32.97 2.41 -13.42
N LEU A 101 -32.92 2.92 -12.19
CA LEU A 101 -32.17 2.36 -11.07
C LEU A 101 -33.15 2.30 -9.89
N SER A 102 -33.47 1.11 -9.40
CA SER A 102 -34.39 0.97 -8.27
C SER A 102 -33.65 1.15 -6.94
N GLY A 103 -34.35 1.61 -5.89
CA GLY A 103 -33.79 1.66 -4.53
C GLY A 103 -33.28 0.30 -4.05
N LYS A 104 -33.94 -0.79 -4.45
CA LYS A 104 -33.49 -2.17 -4.17
C LYS A 104 -32.13 -2.47 -4.80
N ASN A 105 -31.96 -2.15 -6.10
CA ASN A 105 -30.71 -2.39 -6.81
C ASN A 105 -29.60 -1.43 -6.37
N LEU A 106 -29.93 -0.22 -5.91
CA LEU A 106 -28.94 0.67 -5.31
C LEU A 106 -28.37 0.05 -4.03
N VAL A 107 -29.25 -0.37 -3.11
CA VAL A 107 -28.84 -0.82 -1.76
C VAL A 107 -28.15 -2.18 -1.81
N VAL A 108 -28.63 -3.13 -2.62
CA VAL A 108 -28.07 -4.48 -2.74
C VAL A 108 -27.92 -4.90 -4.19
N GLY A 109 -26.73 -5.37 -4.56
CA GLY A 109 -26.46 -6.08 -5.82
C GLY A 109 -26.19 -7.57 -5.60
N GLU A 110 -26.44 -8.40 -6.61
CA GLU A 110 -26.15 -9.84 -6.61
C GLU A 110 -25.13 -10.17 -7.72
N PRO A 111 -23.83 -9.97 -7.50
CA PRO A 111 -22.80 -10.39 -8.46
C PRO A 111 -22.47 -11.88 -8.32
N ASP A 112 -21.89 -12.45 -9.39
CA ASP A 112 -21.24 -13.74 -9.33
C ASP A 112 -19.94 -13.63 -8.51
N ALA A 113 -19.83 -14.45 -7.48
CA ALA A 113 -18.71 -14.52 -6.57
C ALA A 113 -17.69 -15.63 -6.91
N SER A 114 -17.89 -16.37 -8.01
CA SER A 114 -17.24 -17.67 -8.24
C SER A 114 -15.77 -17.67 -8.51
N SER A 115 -15.26 -16.57 -9.03
CA SER A 115 -13.86 -16.44 -9.43
C SER A 115 -13.01 -15.69 -8.41
N PHE A 116 -13.58 -15.25 -7.29
CA PHE A 116 -12.83 -14.56 -6.25
C PHE A 116 -12.18 -15.53 -5.26
N PRO A 117 -10.98 -15.23 -4.73
CA PRO A 117 -10.33 -16.09 -3.75
C PRO A 117 -11.14 -16.23 -2.46
N THR A 118 -11.46 -17.46 -2.05
CA THR A 118 -12.23 -17.75 -0.82
C THR A 118 -11.62 -18.85 0.04
N ASP A 119 -10.44 -19.38 -0.30
CA ASP A 119 -9.80 -20.54 0.39
C ASP A 119 -10.74 -21.75 0.59
N GLY A 120 -11.61 -22.04 -0.38
CA GLY A 120 -12.56 -23.15 -0.26
C GLY A 120 -13.67 -22.97 0.79
N ALA A 121 -13.76 -21.81 1.46
CA ALA A 121 -14.89 -21.48 2.34
C ALA A 121 -16.24 -21.48 1.60
N ARG A 122 -16.20 -21.49 0.26
CA ARG A 122 -17.34 -21.61 -0.62
C ARG A 122 -17.25 -22.89 -1.44
N ALA A 123 -18.36 -23.60 -1.59
CA ALA A 123 -18.44 -24.72 -2.51
C ALA A 123 -18.16 -24.25 -3.95
N THR A 124 -17.37 -25.03 -4.70
CA THR A 124 -16.98 -24.73 -6.09
C THR A 124 -18.19 -24.56 -7.01
N CYS A 125 -19.32 -25.22 -6.71
CA CYS A 125 -20.56 -25.12 -7.48
C CYS A 125 -21.45 -23.92 -7.13
N ALA A 126 -21.16 -23.15 -6.07
CA ALA A 126 -22.10 -22.18 -5.51
C ALA A 126 -21.75 -20.72 -5.86
N ALA A 127 -22.22 -20.18 -6.98
CA ALA A 127 -21.78 -18.88 -7.53
C ALA A 127 -22.21 -17.60 -6.78
N ARG A 128 -23.25 -17.64 -5.93
CA ARG A 128 -23.91 -16.42 -5.42
C ARG A 128 -23.10 -15.66 -4.37
N GLY A 129 -23.04 -14.34 -4.50
CA GLY A 129 -22.60 -13.39 -3.48
C GLY A 129 -23.46 -12.14 -3.47
N TYR A 130 -23.26 -11.27 -2.48
CA TYR A 130 -24.02 -10.04 -2.33
C TYR A 130 -23.10 -8.85 -2.18
N THR A 131 -23.49 -7.76 -2.82
CA THR A 131 -22.90 -6.44 -2.58
C THR A 131 -23.91 -5.57 -1.84
N ALA A 132 -23.45 -4.79 -0.86
CA ALA A 132 -24.29 -3.82 -0.18
C ALA A 132 -23.64 -2.44 -0.25
N TRP A 133 -24.41 -1.43 -0.64
CA TRP A 133 -23.91 -0.06 -0.75
C TRP A 133 -23.40 0.46 0.60
N ASP A 134 -22.19 1.01 0.59
CA ASP A 134 -21.65 1.81 1.68
C ASP A 134 -21.90 3.31 1.40
N PRO A 135 -22.89 3.95 2.05
CA PRO A 135 -23.18 5.37 1.83
C PRO A 135 -22.11 6.30 2.40
N THR A 136 -21.21 5.80 3.27
CA THR A 136 -20.16 6.63 3.88
C THR A 136 -19.03 6.95 2.91
N SER A 137 -18.98 6.27 1.75
CA SER A 137 -18.14 6.62 0.62
C SER A 137 -19.01 7.09 -0.55
N PRO A 138 -18.75 8.26 -1.14
CA PRO A 138 -19.60 8.82 -2.19
C PRO A 138 -19.54 7.99 -3.48
N ALA A 139 -20.69 7.79 -4.12
CA ALA A 139 -20.74 7.25 -5.47
C ALA A 139 -20.05 8.19 -6.45
N PHE A 140 -19.48 7.65 -7.53
CA PHE A 140 -18.73 8.45 -8.52
C PHE A 140 -19.01 8.00 -9.95
N VAL A 141 -18.82 8.89 -10.93
CA VAL A 141 -18.97 8.57 -12.36
C VAL A 141 -17.61 8.51 -13.02
N LYS A 142 -17.34 7.41 -13.71
CA LYS A 142 -16.12 7.20 -14.48
C LYS A 142 -16.48 6.48 -15.77
N GLU A 143 -15.97 6.99 -16.90
CA GLU A 143 -16.10 6.35 -18.22
C GLU A 143 -17.54 5.93 -18.58
N GLY A 144 -18.51 6.82 -18.33
CA GLY A 144 -19.92 6.56 -18.65
C GLY A 144 -20.61 5.51 -17.76
N THR A 145 -20.03 5.20 -16.59
CA THR A 145 -20.59 4.28 -15.59
C THR A 145 -20.65 4.95 -14.21
N LEU A 146 -21.76 4.76 -13.50
CA LEU A 146 -21.93 5.09 -12.09
C LEU A 146 -21.34 3.97 -11.22
N PHE A 147 -20.31 4.27 -10.43
CA PHE A 147 -19.71 3.37 -9.46
C PHE A 147 -20.29 3.64 -8.07
N ILE A 148 -20.87 2.61 -7.46
CA ILE A 148 -21.50 2.64 -6.14
C ILE A 148 -20.59 1.87 -5.17
N PRO A 149 -19.82 2.53 -4.28
CA PRO A 149 -18.95 1.86 -3.33
C PRO A 149 -19.71 0.84 -2.48
N ALA A 150 -19.26 -0.40 -2.44
CA ALA A 150 -19.99 -1.47 -1.81
C ALA A 150 -19.08 -2.39 -1.00
N VAL A 151 -19.65 -2.99 0.04
CA VAL A 151 -19.07 -4.17 0.66
C VAL A 151 -19.47 -5.41 -0.11
N PHE A 152 -18.63 -6.45 -0.10
CA PHE A 152 -18.89 -7.72 -0.78
C PHE A 152 -18.79 -8.91 0.16
N VAL A 153 -19.86 -9.70 0.20
CA VAL A 153 -20.03 -10.85 1.09
C VAL A 153 -20.47 -12.08 0.32
N SER A 154 -20.16 -13.25 0.86
CA SER A 154 -20.64 -14.54 0.37
C SER A 154 -22.16 -14.67 0.56
N TYR A 155 -22.74 -15.74 0.01
CA TYR A 155 -24.14 -16.11 0.28
C TYR A 155 -24.43 -16.35 1.77
N THR A 156 -23.46 -16.88 2.52
CA THR A 156 -23.57 -17.20 3.95
C THR A 156 -23.13 -16.06 4.88
N GLY A 157 -22.68 -14.93 4.32
CA GLY A 157 -22.38 -13.69 5.04
C GLY A 157 -20.92 -13.49 5.41
N GLU A 158 -20.00 -14.38 5.02
CA GLU A 158 -18.56 -14.16 5.16
C GLU A 158 -18.10 -13.00 4.27
N THR A 159 -17.19 -12.18 4.79
CA THR A 159 -16.61 -11.03 4.11
C THR A 159 -15.54 -11.47 3.10
N LEU A 160 -15.80 -11.18 1.83
CA LEU A 160 -14.93 -11.54 0.69
C LEU A 160 -14.17 -10.33 0.14
N ASP A 161 -14.12 -9.25 0.92
CA ASP A 161 -13.52 -7.98 0.54
C ASP A 161 -12.61 -7.41 1.63
N LYS A 162 -12.02 -6.25 1.36
CA LYS A 162 -11.26 -5.48 2.35
C LYS A 162 -12.11 -4.43 3.07
N LYS A 163 -13.25 -4.04 2.50
CA LYS A 163 -14.06 -2.93 2.99
C LYS A 163 -14.89 -3.27 4.22
N ALA A 164 -15.59 -4.41 4.23
CA ALA A 164 -16.39 -4.79 5.40
C ALA A 164 -15.53 -4.96 6.67
N PRO A 165 -14.37 -5.66 6.64
CA PRO A 165 -13.48 -5.72 7.80
C PRO A 165 -12.94 -4.35 8.24
N LEU A 166 -12.64 -3.45 7.28
CA LEU A 166 -12.19 -2.09 7.60
C LEU A 166 -13.27 -1.34 8.38
N LEU A 167 -14.52 -1.35 7.92
CA LEU A 167 -15.65 -0.74 8.61
C LEU A 167 -15.89 -1.35 10.00
N LYS A 168 -15.78 -2.68 10.13
CA LYS A 168 -15.86 -3.36 11.43
C LYS A 168 -14.75 -2.92 12.38
N SER A 169 -13.50 -2.79 11.89
CA SER A 169 -12.36 -2.35 12.69
C SER A 169 -12.50 -0.89 13.18
N ILE A 170 -13.00 0.00 12.32
CA ILE A 170 -13.31 1.41 12.67
C ILE A 170 -14.39 1.43 13.76
N THR A 171 -15.42 0.60 13.65
CA THR A 171 -16.50 0.49 14.64
C THR A 171 -16.00 -0.04 15.98
N ALA A 172 -15.14 -1.06 15.96
CA ALA A 172 -14.51 -1.61 17.16
C ALA A 172 -13.68 -0.54 17.89
N LEU A 173 -12.81 0.17 17.16
CA LEU A 173 -11.98 1.23 17.72
C LEU A 173 -12.82 2.40 18.24
N ASN A 174 -13.83 2.85 17.50
CA ASN A 174 -14.75 3.91 17.94
C ASN A 174 -15.44 3.55 19.27
N THR A 175 -15.89 2.30 19.40
CA THR A 175 -16.56 1.82 20.61
C THR A 175 -15.62 1.83 21.81
N GLN A 176 -14.41 1.30 21.67
CA GLN A 176 -13.46 1.21 22.79
C GLN A 176 -12.83 2.56 23.12
N THR A 177 -12.58 3.40 22.13
CA THR A 177 -12.08 4.78 22.37
C THR A 177 -13.09 5.59 23.17
N LYS A 178 -14.40 5.47 22.88
CA LYS A 178 -15.43 6.12 23.71
C LYS A 178 -15.43 5.67 25.17
N ARG A 179 -15.07 4.42 25.46
CA ARG A 179 -14.90 3.95 26.84
C ARG A 179 -13.70 4.62 27.49
N ILE A 180 -12.57 4.68 26.79
CA ILE A 180 -11.37 5.40 27.26
C ILE A 180 -11.68 6.88 27.52
N LEU A 181 -12.35 7.58 26.60
CA LEU A 181 -12.68 9.00 26.78
C LEU A 181 -13.51 9.27 28.04
N LYS A 182 -14.42 8.35 28.41
CA LYS A 182 -15.20 8.47 29.65
C LYS A 182 -14.32 8.46 30.90
N LEU A 183 -13.20 7.73 30.88
CA LEU A 183 -12.23 7.73 32.00
C LEU A 183 -11.62 9.12 32.23
N PHE A 184 -11.55 9.94 31.18
CA PHE A 184 -11.05 11.32 31.23
C PHE A 184 -12.17 12.37 31.28
N GLY A 185 -13.42 11.97 31.59
CA GLY A 185 -14.57 12.88 31.66
C GLY A 185 -14.97 13.50 30.32
N THR A 186 -14.51 12.94 29.19
CA THR A 186 -14.78 13.44 27.83
C THR A 186 -15.83 12.55 27.15
N SER A 187 -16.68 13.14 26.30
CA SER A 187 -17.62 12.39 25.48
C SER A 187 -17.69 12.97 24.06
N CYS A 188 -17.96 12.10 23.09
CA CYS A 188 -18.08 12.45 21.67
C CYS A 188 -19.17 11.58 21.02
N LYS A 189 -19.75 12.04 19.92
CA LYS A 189 -20.73 11.22 19.17
C LYS A 189 -20.03 10.18 18.32
N LYS A 190 -18.84 10.49 17.80
CA LYS A 190 -18.06 9.61 16.94
C LYS A 190 -16.57 9.84 17.12
N VAL A 191 -15.83 8.75 17.11
CA VAL A 191 -14.39 8.71 16.92
C VAL A 191 -14.15 8.10 15.55
N PHE A 192 -13.23 8.68 14.80
CA PHE A 192 -12.80 8.15 13.51
C PHE A 192 -11.28 8.14 13.44
N THR A 193 -10.76 7.24 12.62
CA THR A 193 -9.35 7.29 12.22
C THR A 193 -9.23 8.02 10.91
N SER A 194 -8.07 8.66 10.71
CA SER A 194 -7.73 9.30 9.46
C SER A 194 -6.43 8.73 8.89
N VAL A 195 -6.34 8.70 7.56
CA VAL A 195 -5.20 8.15 6.84
C VAL A 195 -4.75 9.11 5.75
N GLY A 196 -3.46 9.43 5.74
CA GLY A 196 -2.78 10.12 4.63
C GLY A 196 -1.80 9.19 3.93
N PRO A 197 -2.17 8.56 2.81
CA PRO A 197 -1.26 7.65 2.10
C PRO A 197 -0.31 8.41 1.18
N GLU A 198 1.00 8.22 1.33
CA GLU A 198 2.02 8.78 0.42
C GLU A 198 2.30 7.73 -0.66
N GLN A 199 1.97 8.00 -1.92
CA GLN A 199 2.05 7.00 -3.00
C GLN A 199 3.30 7.22 -3.85
N GLU A 200 4.26 6.31 -3.74
CA GLU A 200 5.40 6.25 -4.66
C GLU A 200 5.11 5.36 -5.87
N TYR A 201 5.78 5.68 -6.99
CA TYR A 201 5.65 4.97 -8.27
C TYR A 201 6.80 5.32 -9.23
N PHE A 202 6.99 4.50 -10.27
CA PHE A 202 7.89 4.80 -11.38
C PHE A 202 7.12 5.14 -12.66
N LEU A 203 7.69 6.02 -13.50
CA LEU A 203 7.21 6.30 -14.85
C LEU A 203 8.26 5.96 -15.90
N VAL A 204 7.91 5.08 -16.84
CA VAL A 204 8.77 4.74 -17.98
C VAL A 204 8.06 5.04 -19.29
N ASP A 205 8.81 5.30 -20.35
CA ASP A 205 8.25 5.41 -21.70
C ASP A 205 7.55 4.10 -22.11
N LYS A 206 6.31 4.21 -22.60
CA LYS A 206 5.48 3.06 -22.93
C LYS A 206 6.13 2.16 -23.98
N LYS A 207 6.87 2.72 -24.96
CA LYS A 207 7.52 1.94 -26.02
C LYS A 207 8.69 1.11 -25.49
N VAL A 208 9.40 1.62 -24.48
CA VAL A 208 10.49 0.89 -23.84
C VAL A 208 9.93 -0.18 -22.90
N TYR A 209 8.86 0.15 -22.16
CA TYR A 209 8.12 -0.80 -21.33
C TYR A 209 7.58 -1.99 -22.13
N ASP A 210 7.01 -1.76 -23.32
CA ASP A 210 6.41 -2.82 -24.12
C ASP A 210 7.41 -3.87 -24.63
N LYS A 211 8.69 -3.50 -24.72
CA LYS A 211 9.79 -4.40 -25.06
C LYS A 211 10.29 -5.26 -23.88
N ARG A 212 9.74 -5.07 -22.68
CA ARG A 212 10.11 -5.80 -21.47
C ARG A 212 8.95 -6.68 -21.03
N GLU A 213 8.98 -7.95 -21.45
CA GLU A 213 7.95 -8.93 -21.10
C GLU A 213 7.84 -9.14 -19.59
N ASP A 214 8.97 -9.22 -18.89
CA ASP A 214 9.02 -9.26 -17.43
C ASP A 214 8.26 -8.10 -16.79
N LEU A 215 8.57 -6.85 -17.16
CA LEU A 215 7.84 -5.69 -16.62
C LEU A 215 6.34 -5.73 -16.90
N ARG A 216 5.92 -6.27 -18.05
CA ARG A 216 4.50 -6.40 -18.41
C ARG A 216 3.77 -7.48 -17.62
N LEU A 217 4.41 -8.62 -17.41
CA LEU A 217 3.77 -9.79 -16.81
C LEU A 217 3.92 -9.85 -15.30
N THR A 218 5.01 -9.31 -14.75
CA THR A 218 5.34 -9.39 -13.32
C THR A 218 5.35 -8.03 -12.62
N GLY A 219 5.37 -6.93 -13.38
CA GLY A 219 5.47 -5.58 -12.84
C GLY A 219 6.88 -5.16 -12.41
N ARG A 220 7.87 -6.06 -12.55
CA ARG A 220 9.28 -5.80 -12.25
C ARG A 220 10.20 -6.43 -13.29
N THR A 221 11.43 -5.95 -13.36
CA THR A 221 12.47 -6.59 -14.17
C THR A 221 12.99 -7.84 -13.45
N LEU A 222 13.05 -8.97 -14.15
CA LEU A 222 13.65 -10.22 -13.65
C LEU A 222 15.15 -10.31 -13.99
N PHE A 223 15.56 -9.59 -15.04
CA PHE A 223 16.93 -9.43 -15.48
C PHE A 223 17.25 -7.96 -15.73
N GLY A 224 18.52 -7.59 -15.64
CA GLY A 224 18.98 -6.26 -15.97
C GLY A 224 20.15 -5.84 -15.11
N SER A 225 21.27 -5.55 -15.77
CA SER A 225 22.46 -4.98 -15.17
C SER A 225 22.20 -3.57 -14.61
N LYS A 226 22.89 -3.24 -13.51
CA LYS A 226 22.78 -1.92 -12.89
C LYS A 226 23.24 -0.83 -13.88
N SER A 227 22.46 0.24 -13.98
CA SER A 227 22.83 1.41 -14.79
C SER A 227 24.15 2.02 -14.32
N VAL A 228 24.98 2.47 -15.28
CA VAL A 228 26.24 3.22 -15.02
C VAL A 228 26.01 4.51 -14.23
N LYS A 229 24.83 5.13 -14.40
CA LYS A 229 24.31 6.18 -13.51
C LYS A 229 22.99 5.70 -12.95
N GLY A 230 22.99 5.24 -11.71
CA GLY A 230 21.81 4.89 -10.95
C GLY A 230 21.33 6.10 -10.16
N GLN A 231 21.47 6.02 -8.84
CA GLN A 231 21.04 7.04 -7.88
C GLN A 231 22.19 7.60 -7.03
N GLU A 232 23.45 7.33 -7.40
CA GLU A 232 24.63 7.63 -6.58
C GLU A 232 24.82 9.12 -6.26
N LEU A 233 24.22 10.01 -7.06
CA LEU A 233 24.27 11.46 -6.86
C LEU A 233 23.06 12.01 -6.10
N GLU A 234 22.00 11.20 -5.91
CA GLU A 234 20.71 11.61 -5.33
C GLU A 234 20.12 12.88 -6.00
N ASP A 235 20.53 13.17 -7.25
CA ASP A 235 20.25 14.42 -7.96
C ASP A 235 18.82 14.51 -8.51
N HIS A 236 18.08 13.40 -8.42
CA HIS A 236 16.67 13.33 -8.80
C HIS A 236 15.76 13.83 -7.68
N TYR A 237 16.12 13.64 -6.40
CA TYR A 237 15.26 13.98 -5.26
C TYR A 237 15.00 15.48 -5.17
N PHE A 238 13.72 15.87 -5.19
CA PHE A 238 13.29 17.27 -5.36
C PHE A 238 13.91 18.01 -6.56
N GLY A 239 14.48 17.28 -7.52
CA GLY A 239 15.00 17.82 -8.77
C GLY A 239 13.88 18.37 -9.66
N VAL A 240 14.29 19.08 -10.72
CA VAL A 240 13.34 19.64 -11.68
C VAL A 240 12.58 18.52 -12.40
N LEU A 241 11.25 18.61 -12.42
CA LEU A 241 10.40 17.69 -13.17
C LEU A 241 10.66 17.84 -14.67
N ARG A 242 10.92 16.71 -15.35
CA ARG A 242 11.02 16.70 -16.82
C ARG A 242 9.68 17.14 -17.43
N PRO A 243 9.66 17.86 -18.57
CA PRO A 243 8.42 18.43 -19.11
C PRO A 243 7.27 17.41 -19.29
N ARG A 244 7.58 16.20 -19.80
CA ARG A 244 6.61 15.12 -19.99
C ARG A 244 6.02 14.60 -18.67
N VAL A 245 6.87 14.46 -17.65
CA VAL A 245 6.43 14.08 -16.29
C VAL A 245 5.57 15.18 -15.67
N ALA A 246 5.97 16.45 -15.83
CA ALA A 246 5.22 17.59 -15.31
C ALA A 246 3.82 17.69 -15.97
N GLU A 247 3.72 17.41 -17.27
CA GLU A 247 2.43 17.37 -17.99
C GLU A 247 1.53 16.24 -17.50
N PHE A 248 2.07 15.02 -17.37
CA PHE A 248 1.38 13.88 -16.77
C PHE A 248 0.86 14.22 -15.36
N MET A 249 1.75 14.72 -14.49
CA MET A 249 1.41 15.05 -13.11
C MET A 249 0.37 16.17 -13.01
N LYS A 250 0.33 17.09 -13.96
CA LYS A 250 -0.69 18.15 -14.01
C LYS A 250 -2.06 17.56 -14.38
N ASP A 251 -2.12 16.73 -15.41
CA ASP A 251 -3.36 16.06 -15.83
C ASP A 251 -3.87 15.11 -14.75
N LEU A 252 -2.96 14.45 -14.03
CA LEU A 252 -3.28 13.62 -12.87
C LEU A 252 -3.95 14.43 -11.76
N ASP A 253 -3.35 15.56 -11.34
CA ASP A 253 -3.94 16.43 -10.31
C ASP A 253 -5.34 16.92 -10.71
N GLU A 254 -5.48 17.46 -11.93
CA GLU A 254 -6.75 17.96 -12.44
C GLU A 254 -7.82 16.86 -12.51
N THR A 255 -7.42 15.62 -12.82
CA THR A 255 -8.32 14.46 -12.83
C THR A 255 -8.71 14.04 -11.42
N LEU A 256 -7.76 13.92 -10.49
CA LEU A 256 -8.01 13.53 -9.10
C LEU A 256 -8.92 14.52 -8.38
N TRP A 257 -8.72 15.83 -8.60
CA TRP A 257 -9.58 16.87 -8.02
C TRP A 257 -11.03 16.75 -8.49
N LYS A 258 -11.29 16.39 -9.75
CA LYS A 258 -12.66 16.12 -10.24
C LYS A 258 -13.32 14.93 -9.57
N TYR A 259 -12.53 13.97 -9.10
CA TYR A 259 -12.98 12.84 -8.28
C TYR A 259 -13.03 13.17 -6.77
N GLY A 260 -12.80 14.42 -6.38
CA GLY A 260 -12.82 14.84 -4.97
C GLY A 260 -11.61 14.34 -4.16
N ILE A 261 -10.56 13.84 -4.82
CA ILE A 261 -9.32 13.42 -4.19
C ILE A 261 -8.38 14.62 -4.20
N LEU A 262 -8.10 15.18 -3.02
CA LEU A 262 -7.30 16.39 -2.87
C LEU A 262 -5.80 16.08 -2.94
N ALA A 263 -5.28 15.79 -4.13
CA ALA A 263 -3.85 15.71 -4.40
C ALA A 263 -3.16 17.02 -3.98
N LYS A 264 -2.14 16.94 -3.13
CA LYS A 264 -1.56 18.10 -2.43
C LYS A 264 -0.08 18.31 -2.73
N SER A 265 0.72 17.25 -2.61
CA SER A 265 2.16 17.29 -2.88
C SER A 265 2.53 16.25 -3.92
N LYS A 266 3.56 16.58 -4.70
CA LYS A 266 4.18 15.73 -5.69
C LYS A 266 5.62 16.16 -5.92
N HIS A 267 6.51 15.20 -6.14
CA HIS A 267 7.91 15.46 -6.45
C HIS A 267 8.57 14.24 -7.08
N ASN A 268 9.79 14.44 -7.57
CA ASN A 268 10.71 13.35 -7.85
C ASN A 268 11.21 12.73 -6.54
N GLU A 269 11.31 11.40 -6.56
CA GLU A 269 11.93 10.63 -5.48
C GLU A 269 13.44 10.46 -5.69
N VAL A 270 14.11 9.65 -4.89
CA VAL A 270 15.56 9.44 -4.94
C VAL A 270 16.01 8.69 -6.20
N ALA A 271 15.31 7.60 -6.57
CA ALA A 271 15.70 6.83 -7.75
C ALA A 271 15.26 7.52 -9.06
N PRO A 272 16.05 7.41 -10.14
CA PRO A 272 15.64 7.94 -11.45
C PRO A 272 14.28 7.40 -11.87
N ALA A 273 13.45 8.28 -12.45
CA ALA A 273 12.09 7.97 -12.88
C ALA A 273 11.11 7.56 -11.75
N GLN A 274 11.53 7.65 -10.48
CA GLN A 274 10.65 7.50 -9.32
C GLN A 274 10.04 8.86 -8.95
N HIS A 275 8.78 8.80 -8.51
CA HIS A 275 7.98 9.96 -8.13
C HIS A 275 7.09 9.63 -6.93
N GLU A 276 6.66 10.67 -6.23
CA GLU A 276 5.66 10.58 -5.16
C GLU A 276 4.45 11.47 -5.48
N LEU A 277 3.26 11.03 -5.07
CA LEU A 277 2.06 11.85 -4.91
C LEU A 277 1.39 11.56 -3.56
N ALA A 278 1.09 12.61 -2.80
CA ALA A 278 0.36 12.48 -1.54
C ALA A 278 -0.91 13.37 -1.55
N PRO A 279 -2.11 12.79 -1.33
CA PRO A 279 -3.32 13.54 -1.08
C PRO A 279 -3.41 13.99 0.38
N VAL A 280 -4.25 14.99 0.65
CA VAL A 280 -4.62 15.34 2.02
C VAL A 280 -5.34 14.16 2.68
N PHE A 281 -4.99 13.87 3.93
CA PHE A 281 -5.63 12.81 4.70
C PHE A 281 -7.15 13.02 4.82
N CYS A 282 -7.89 11.93 4.89
CA CYS A 282 -9.31 11.98 5.24
C CYS A 282 -9.68 10.78 6.12
N ASP A 283 -10.96 10.57 6.41
CA ASP A 283 -11.39 9.40 7.17
C ASP A 283 -10.89 8.10 6.51
N THR A 284 -10.53 7.11 7.32
CA THR A 284 -9.86 5.89 6.86
C THR A 284 -10.62 5.16 5.76
N ASN A 285 -11.95 5.11 5.83
CA ASN A 285 -12.76 4.40 4.83
C ASN A 285 -12.69 5.09 3.47
N ARG A 286 -12.90 6.41 3.43
CA ARG A 286 -12.79 7.18 2.18
C ARG A 286 -11.35 7.24 1.68
N SER A 287 -10.36 7.30 2.56
CA SER A 287 -8.94 7.26 2.17
C SER A 287 -8.58 5.95 1.47
N ALA A 288 -9.12 4.82 1.93
CA ALA A 288 -8.91 3.52 1.31
C ALA A 288 -9.51 3.43 -0.10
N ASP A 289 -10.73 3.94 -0.29
CA ASP A 289 -11.35 4.01 -1.62
C ASP A 289 -10.62 5.00 -2.55
N ASN A 290 -10.30 6.19 -2.04
CA ASN A 290 -9.58 7.22 -2.78
C ASN A 290 -8.22 6.71 -3.25
N ASN A 291 -7.48 5.98 -2.41
CA ASN A 291 -6.19 5.41 -2.80
C ASN A 291 -6.34 4.39 -3.94
N GLN A 292 -7.33 3.50 -3.89
CA GLN A 292 -7.59 2.53 -4.96
C GLN A 292 -7.96 3.22 -6.27
N LEU A 293 -8.87 4.20 -6.22
CA LEU A 293 -9.27 4.97 -7.38
C LEU A 293 -8.09 5.78 -7.95
N MET A 294 -7.27 6.37 -7.08
CA MET A 294 -6.07 7.12 -7.45
C MET A 294 -5.07 6.23 -8.20
N MET A 295 -4.75 5.03 -7.68
CA MET A 295 -3.84 4.09 -8.35
C MET A 295 -4.33 3.68 -9.75
N GLU A 296 -5.64 3.51 -9.94
CA GLU A 296 -6.21 3.24 -11.25
C GLU A 296 -6.08 4.45 -12.20
N ILE A 297 -6.43 5.65 -11.71
CA ILE A 297 -6.33 6.90 -12.48
C ILE A 297 -4.89 7.17 -12.88
N MET A 298 -3.91 6.93 -11.99
CA MET A 298 -2.48 7.09 -12.29
C MET A 298 -2.07 6.27 -13.52
N LYS A 299 -2.49 5.00 -13.59
CA LYS A 299 -2.20 4.14 -14.75
C LYS A 299 -2.86 4.66 -16.03
N LYS A 300 -4.14 5.03 -15.96
CA LYS A 300 -4.89 5.54 -17.12
C LYS A 300 -4.36 6.86 -17.65
N VAL A 301 -4.04 7.80 -16.76
CA VAL A 301 -3.44 9.08 -17.14
C VAL A 301 -2.03 8.82 -17.70
N ALA A 302 -1.23 7.91 -17.13
CA ALA A 302 0.08 7.59 -17.67
C ALA A 302 -0.01 7.06 -19.11
N GLU A 303 -0.94 6.14 -19.37
CA GLU A 303 -1.18 5.61 -20.73
C GLU A 303 -1.54 6.71 -21.73
N LYS A 304 -2.41 7.68 -21.35
CA LYS A 304 -2.74 8.84 -22.17
C LYS A 304 -1.51 9.69 -22.54
N HIS A 305 -0.50 9.71 -21.68
CA HIS A 305 0.77 10.42 -21.87
C HIS A 305 1.87 9.54 -22.51
N ASN A 306 1.55 8.35 -23.03
CA ASN A 306 2.50 7.36 -23.55
C ASN A 306 3.57 6.96 -22.50
N LEU A 307 3.15 6.88 -21.24
CA LEU A 307 3.94 6.41 -20.11
C LEU A 307 3.32 5.12 -19.55
N ALA A 308 4.14 4.30 -18.90
CA ALA A 308 3.68 3.23 -18.04
C ALA A 308 3.95 3.60 -16.58
N CYS A 309 2.89 3.58 -15.76
CA CYS A 309 2.97 3.80 -14.31
C CYS A 309 3.19 2.47 -13.59
N LEU A 310 4.36 2.27 -13.02
CA LEU A 310 4.73 1.07 -12.29
C LEU A 310 4.50 1.30 -10.80
N LEU A 311 3.61 0.50 -10.20
CA LEU A 311 3.27 0.53 -8.77
C LEU A 311 3.94 -0.60 -7.98
N HIS A 312 4.70 -1.47 -8.63
CA HIS A 312 5.40 -2.56 -7.97
C HIS A 312 6.44 -2.01 -6.98
N GLU A 313 6.64 -2.67 -5.84
CA GLU A 313 7.48 -2.18 -4.73
C GLU A 313 8.97 -2.10 -5.08
N LYS A 314 9.44 -2.97 -5.97
CA LYS A 314 10.84 -2.97 -6.47
C LYS A 314 10.88 -3.26 -7.98
N PRO A 315 10.51 -2.31 -8.85
CA PRO A 315 10.45 -2.55 -10.29
C PRO A 315 11.85 -2.81 -10.88
N PHE A 316 12.87 -2.13 -10.35
CA PHE A 316 14.27 -2.23 -10.77
C PHE A 316 15.16 -2.58 -9.56
N GLU A 317 16.16 -3.42 -9.76
CA GLU A 317 17.07 -3.86 -8.71
C GLU A 317 18.23 -2.87 -8.51
N GLY A 318 18.75 -2.77 -7.29
CA GLY A 318 19.93 -1.94 -6.99
C GLY A 318 19.70 -0.42 -6.99
N ILE A 319 18.44 0.02 -6.96
CA ILE A 319 17.98 1.40 -6.72
C ILE A 319 16.79 1.40 -5.75
N ASN A 320 16.39 2.56 -5.19
CA ASN A 320 15.28 2.67 -4.23
C ASN A 320 14.00 1.98 -4.74
N GLY A 321 13.28 1.34 -3.81
CA GLY A 321 11.96 0.78 -4.08
C GLY A 321 10.85 1.80 -3.83
N SER A 322 9.63 1.47 -4.24
CA SER A 322 8.44 2.29 -4.03
C SER A 322 7.66 1.88 -2.78
N GLY A 323 7.52 2.80 -1.84
CA GLY A 323 6.71 2.66 -0.63
C GLY A 323 5.27 3.17 -0.78
N LYS A 324 4.45 2.86 0.22
CA LYS A 324 3.22 3.63 0.49
C LYS A 324 3.10 3.96 1.97
N HIS A 325 3.62 5.09 2.42
CA HIS A 325 3.55 5.41 3.84
C HIS A 325 2.09 5.63 4.28
N ASN A 326 1.72 5.00 5.39
CA ASN A 326 0.38 5.10 5.97
C ASN A 326 0.41 5.98 7.22
N ASN A 327 0.09 7.27 7.04
CA ASN A 327 -0.02 8.22 8.14
C ASN A 327 -1.36 8.05 8.86
N TRP A 328 -1.36 7.34 9.99
CA TRP A 328 -2.54 7.01 10.79
C TRP A 328 -2.68 7.92 12.01
N SER A 329 -3.88 8.46 12.21
CA SER A 329 -4.25 9.20 13.42
C SER A 329 -5.67 8.91 13.89
N LEU A 330 -5.99 9.35 15.11
CA LEU A 330 -7.26 9.11 15.80
C LEU A 330 -7.90 10.43 16.23
N SER A 331 -9.08 10.75 15.71
CA SER A 331 -9.73 12.04 15.93
C SER A 331 -11.18 11.91 16.40
N LEU A 332 -11.64 12.93 17.11
CA LEU A 332 -13.01 13.09 17.56
C LEU A 332 -13.82 13.91 16.54
N ASP A 333 -15.15 13.83 16.63
CA ASP A 333 -16.11 14.58 15.82
C ASP A 333 -16.02 16.11 15.94
N ASN A 334 -15.40 16.63 17.02
CA ASN A 334 -15.11 18.05 17.21
C ASN A 334 -13.78 18.50 16.55
N GLY A 335 -13.03 17.58 15.92
CA GLY A 335 -11.73 17.86 15.29
C GLY A 335 -10.50 17.66 16.19
N GLU A 336 -10.69 17.30 17.46
CA GLU A 336 -9.59 17.02 18.39
C GLU A 336 -8.86 15.73 18.01
N ASN A 337 -7.52 15.78 17.99
CA ASN A 337 -6.66 14.63 17.70
C ASN A 337 -6.10 14.04 19.00
N LEU A 338 -6.36 12.77 19.27
CA LEU A 338 -5.92 12.08 20.49
C LEU A 338 -4.42 11.72 20.48
N LEU A 339 -3.75 11.88 19.34
CA LEU A 339 -2.31 11.71 19.19
C LEU A 339 -1.57 13.03 19.08
N ASP A 340 -2.22 14.16 19.30
CA ASP A 340 -1.54 15.46 19.42
C ASP A 340 -0.95 15.59 20.85
N PRO A 341 0.38 15.69 20.99
CA PRO A 341 1.06 15.83 22.30
C PRO A 341 0.83 17.19 22.95
N GLY A 342 0.36 18.19 22.20
CA GLY A 342 0.29 19.56 22.66
C GLY A 342 1.67 20.15 22.96
N THR A 343 1.72 21.13 23.87
CA THR A 343 2.96 21.85 24.24
C THR A 343 3.73 21.24 25.40
N HIS A 344 3.04 20.46 26.24
CA HIS A 344 3.58 19.85 27.47
C HIS A 344 3.13 18.38 27.58
N PRO A 345 3.63 17.50 26.69
CA PRO A 345 3.24 16.09 26.65
C PRO A 345 3.45 15.36 27.97
N GLU A 346 4.46 15.74 28.76
CA GLU A 346 4.75 15.18 30.08
C GLU A 346 3.62 15.39 31.10
N SER A 347 2.76 16.38 30.86
CA SER A 347 1.63 16.72 31.72
C SER A 347 0.28 16.22 31.19
N ASP A 348 0.20 15.89 29.90
CA ASP A 348 -1.02 15.37 29.28
C ASP A 348 -1.16 13.86 29.56
N THR A 349 -1.83 13.57 30.67
CA THR A 349 -2.08 12.19 31.12
C THR A 349 -2.87 11.37 30.10
N ARG A 350 -3.77 12.01 29.33
CA ARG A 350 -4.61 11.31 28.35
C ARG A 350 -3.79 10.95 27.12
N PHE A 351 -3.00 11.88 26.60
CA PHE A 351 -2.09 11.63 25.50
C PHE A 351 -1.11 10.51 25.85
N MET A 352 -0.44 10.60 27.02
CA MET A 352 0.53 9.58 27.44
C MET A 352 -0.10 8.19 27.61
N PHE A 353 -1.33 8.13 28.12
CA PHE A 353 -2.09 6.88 28.23
C PHE A 353 -2.42 6.30 26.85
N VAL A 354 -2.93 7.11 25.92
CA VAL A 354 -3.23 6.68 24.55
C VAL A 354 -1.96 6.20 23.85
N LEU A 355 -0.85 6.94 23.97
CA LEU A 355 0.45 6.57 23.45
C LEU A 355 0.92 5.21 23.98
N ALA A 356 0.85 4.99 25.30
CA ALA A 356 1.24 3.73 25.92
C ALA A 356 0.39 2.55 25.43
N CYS A 357 -0.92 2.74 25.25
CA CYS A 357 -1.82 1.73 24.68
C CYS A 357 -1.47 1.39 23.23
N VAL A 358 -1.14 2.39 22.40
CA VAL A 358 -0.74 2.15 21.00
C VAL A 358 0.58 1.37 20.94
N ILE A 359 1.58 1.76 21.74
CA ILE A 359 2.86 1.03 21.81
C ILE A 359 2.67 -0.40 22.30
N SER A 360 1.85 -0.61 23.33
CA SER A 360 1.50 -1.94 23.84
C SER A 360 0.85 -2.82 22.77
N ALA A 361 -0.05 -2.25 21.98
CA ALA A 361 -0.69 -2.94 20.87
C ALA A 361 0.33 -3.34 19.80
N VAL A 362 1.22 -2.43 19.39
CA VAL A 362 2.25 -2.68 18.37
C VAL A 362 3.24 -3.75 18.83
N ASP A 363 3.72 -3.70 20.08
CA ASP A 363 4.65 -4.70 20.61
C ASP A 363 4.02 -6.10 20.71
N THR A 364 2.80 -6.17 21.26
CA THR A 364 2.07 -7.43 21.45
C THR A 364 1.77 -8.12 20.12
N TYR A 365 1.45 -7.33 19.09
CA TYR A 365 0.96 -7.80 17.80
C TYR A 365 1.91 -7.47 16.63
N GLN A 366 3.21 -7.36 16.90
CA GLN A 366 4.22 -7.06 15.88
C GLN A 366 4.21 -8.05 14.70
N GLY A 367 3.94 -9.33 14.96
CA GLY A 367 3.90 -10.37 13.93
C GLY A 367 2.80 -10.13 12.89
N ILE A 368 1.59 -9.77 13.33
CA ILE A 368 0.49 -9.48 12.40
C ILE A 368 0.68 -8.16 11.65
N LEU A 369 1.35 -7.17 12.25
CA LEU A 369 1.72 -5.93 11.56
C LEU A 369 2.71 -6.19 10.42
N ARG A 370 3.74 -7.01 10.64
CA ARG A 370 4.66 -7.44 9.57
C ARG A 370 3.94 -8.26 8.50
N ALA A 371 3.04 -9.16 8.91
CA ALA A 371 2.34 -10.06 8.00
C ALA A 371 1.29 -9.36 7.12
N CYS A 372 0.58 -8.35 7.63
CA CYS A 372 -0.49 -7.68 6.88
C CYS A 372 0.00 -6.85 5.67
N VAL A 373 1.30 -6.55 5.62
CA VAL A 373 1.95 -5.87 4.49
C VAL A 373 2.88 -6.79 3.70
N ALA A 374 2.90 -8.09 4.03
CA ALA A 374 3.77 -9.05 3.35
C ALA A 374 3.24 -9.39 1.95
N SER A 375 4.09 -9.27 0.95
CA SER A 375 3.81 -9.66 -0.43
C SER A 375 5.12 -10.00 -1.13
N ALA A 376 5.04 -10.77 -2.23
CA ALA A 376 6.20 -11.10 -3.04
C ALA A 376 6.99 -9.84 -3.45
N GLY A 377 6.30 -8.79 -3.91
CA GLY A 377 6.94 -7.54 -4.30
C GLY A 377 7.60 -6.81 -3.12
N ASN A 378 6.93 -6.74 -1.96
CA ASN A 378 7.43 -6.00 -0.80
C ASN A 378 8.61 -6.70 -0.10
N ASP A 379 8.76 -8.02 -0.27
CA ASP A 379 9.94 -8.77 0.20
C ASP A 379 11.24 -8.33 -0.50
N HIS A 380 11.15 -7.78 -1.72
CA HIS A 380 12.30 -7.19 -2.42
C HIS A 380 12.59 -5.74 -2.01
N ARG A 381 11.71 -5.11 -1.24
CA ARG A 381 11.82 -3.70 -0.84
C ARG A 381 12.36 -3.56 0.59
N LEU A 382 11.77 -4.26 1.55
CA LEU A 382 12.06 -4.05 2.98
C LEU A 382 13.52 -4.38 3.34
N GLY A 383 14.16 -3.51 4.13
CA GLY A 383 15.52 -3.70 4.66
C GLY A 383 16.65 -3.17 3.79
N ALA A 384 16.35 -2.37 2.75
CA ALA A 384 17.34 -1.74 1.88
C ALA A 384 16.85 -0.37 1.39
N ASP A 385 17.77 0.49 0.93
CA ASP A 385 17.47 1.70 0.15
C ASP A 385 16.29 2.54 0.69
N GLU A 386 16.41 3.02 1.94
CA GLU A 386 15.40 3.80 2.66
C GLU A 386 14.10 3.08 3.09
N ALA A 387 13.90 1.81 2.71
CA ALA A 387 12.77 1.01 3.21
C ALA A 387 13.09 0.31 4.54
N PRO A 388 12.19 0.41 5.55
CA PRO A 388 12.46 -0.11 6.88
C PRO A 388 12.72 -1.63 6.87
N PRO A 389 13.51 -2.15 7.83
CA PRO A 389 13.73 -3.59 7.95
C PRO A 389 12.42 -4.32 8.29
N ALA A 390 12.43 -5.64 8.12
CA ALA A 390 11.29 -6.51 8.48
C ALA A 390 11.02 -6.63 9.99
N ILE A 391 11.74 -5.86 10.81
CA ILE A 391 11.65 -5.82 12.27
C ILE A 391 10.78 -4.64 12.66
N VAL A 392 9.58 -4.91 13.17
CA VAL A 392 8.68 -3.85 13.67
C VAL A 392 9.30 -3.20 14.91
N SER A 393 9.39 -1.88 14.90
CA SER A 393 9.85 -1.06 16.03
C SER A 393 9.18 0.30 15.99
N VAL A 394 9.06 0.93 17.17
CA VAL A 394 8.43 2.24 17.34
C VAL A 394 9.50 3.31 17.52
N TYR A 395 9.42 4.35 16.70
CA TYR A 395 10.21 5.57 16.87
C TYR A 395 9.36 6.67 17.50
N LEU A 396 9.79 7.24 18.61
CA LEU A 396 9.09 8.32 19.31
C LEU A 396 9.76 9.70 19.12
N GLY A 397 11.02 9.71 18.68
CA GLY A 397 11.85 10.90 18.67
C GLY A 397 12.40 11.27 20.06
N ASP A 398 13.28 12.27 20.08
CA ASP A 398 14.07 12.63 21.26
C ASP A 398 13.23 13.06 22.47
N GLU A 399 12.21 13.90 22.28
CA GLU A 399 11.40 14.44 23.38
C GLU A 399 10.53 13.37 24.03
N LEU A 400 9.64 12.73 23.25
CA LEU A 400 8.78 11.67 23.76
C LEU A 400 9.60 10.46 24.21
N GLY A 401 10.68 10.14 23.51
CA GLY A 401 11.65 9.12 23.92
C GLY A 401 12.22 9.41 25.31
N ALA A 402 12.71 10.62 25.57
CA ALA A 402 13.24 11.01 26.88
C ALA A 402 12.18 10.99 27.99
N ILE A 403 10.93 11.34 27.69
CA ILE A 403 9.81 11.23 28.65
C ILE A 403 9.56 9.77 29.01
N VAL A 404 9.46 8.88 28.00
CA VAL A 404 9.26 7.44 28.24
C VAL A 404 10.45 6.83 28.98
N ASP A 405 11.68 7.16 28.61
CA ASP A 405 12.90 6.73 29.31
C ASP A 405 12.88 7.15 30.78
N SER A 406 12.43 8.38 31.06
CA SER A 406 12.31 8.89 32.43
C SER A 406 11.32 8.08 33.25
N ILE A 407 10.17 7.72 32.66
CA ILE A 407 9.14 6.87 33.28
C ILE A 407 9.65 5.45 33.52
N VAL A 408 10.30 4.84 32.52
CA VAL A 408 10.75 3.45 32.59
C VAL A 408 11.93 3.29 33.55
N LEU A 409 12.90 4.21 33.49
CA LEU A 409 14.12 4.17 34.30
C LEU A 409 13.96 4.82 35.68
N GLY A 410 12.81 5.42 35.98
CA GLY A 410 12.54 6.11 37.26
C GLY A 410 13.42 7.35 37.47
N LYS A 411 13.70 8.09 36.39
CA LYS A 411 14.51 9.32 36.41
C LYS A 411 13.62 10.54 36.23
N ASN A 412 14.09 11.72 36.64
CA ASN A 412 13.39 12.96 36.38
C ASN A 412 13.56 13.38 34.92
N TYR A 413 12.43 13.68 34.25
CA TYR A 413 12.47 14.30 32.93
C TYR A 413 13.04 15.72 33.03
N VAL A 414 13.97 16.04 32.13
CA VAL A 414 14.54 17.39 32.00
C VAL A 414 14.10 17.95 30.65
N PRO A 415 13.15 18.90 30.63
CA PRO A 415 12.70 19.52 29.39
C PRO A 415 13.88 20.18 28.66
N LYS A 416 14.07 19.85 27.38
CA LYS A 416 15.01 20.58 26.52
C LYS A 416 14.30 21.81 25.97
N LYS A 417 14.94 22.98 26.06
CA LYS A 417 14.41 24.21 25.47
C LYS A 417 14.47 24.09 23.95
N ALA A 418 13.34 24.31 23.26
CA ALA A 418 13.30 24.34 21.81
C ALA A 418 14.37 25.29 21.26
N ALA A 419 15.27 24.74 20.44
CA ALA A 419 16.34 25.52 19.84
C ALA A 419 15.77 26.40 18.74
N LYS A 420 16.25 27.64 18.64
CA LYS A 420 15.95 28.52 17.51
C LYS A 420 17.06 28.34 16.49
N GLY A 421 16.70 27.91 15.29
CA GLY A 421 17.59 27.84 14.15
C GLY A 421 17.79 29.21 13.52
N SER A 422 19.02 29.53 13.19
CA SER A 422 19.37 30.67 12.35
C SER A 422 20.43 30.20 11.36
N ILE A 423 20.28 30.55 10.09
CA ILE A 423 21.33 30.34 9.09
C ILE A 423 22.44 31.42 9.15
N GLY A 424 22.40 32.32 10.14
CA GLY A 424 23.46 33.30 10.37
C GLY A 424 23.47 34.51 9.42
N VAL A 425 22.45 34.66 8.57
CA VAL A 425 22.25 35.86 7.74
C VAL A 425 21.03 36.67 8.22
N PRO A 426 21.10 38.02 8.27
CA PRO A 426 20.03 38.87 8.81
C PRO A 426 18.69 38.78 8.07
N GLU A 427 18.73 38.48 6.77
CA GLU A 427 17.55 38.37 5.92
C GLU A 427 16.76 37.09 6.17
N SER A 428 17.37 36.09 6.82
CA SER A 428 16.70 34.83 7.09
C SER A 428 15.73 34.95 8.27
N PRO A 429 14.53 34.36 8.17
CA PRO A 429 13.73 34.12 9.35
C PRO A 429 14.52 33.23 10.33
N ILE A 430 14.39 33.54 11.62
CA ILE A 430 14.69 32.58 12.67
C ILE A 430 13.59 31.53 12.62
N PHE A 431 13.96 30.28 12.42
CA PHE A 431 13.02 29.16 12.33
C PHE A 431 13.08 28.33 13.61
N PRO A 432 11.93 27.76 14.05
CA PRO A 432 11.96 26.78 15.13
C PRO A 432 12.70 25.53 14.67
N ILE A 433 13.55 24.96 15.52
CA ILE A 433 14.04 23.60 15.35
C ILE A 433 13.05 22.71 16.10
N ASP A 434 12.45 21.75 15.39
CA ASP A 434 11.57 20.75 16.00
C ASP A 434 12.33 19.96 17.07
N SER A 435 11.63 19.57 18.13
CA SER A 435 12.24 18.85 19.27
C SER A 435 12.67 17.43 18.93
N THR A 436 12.27 16.91 17.76
CA THR A 436 12.59 15.58 17.26
C THR A 436 13.03 15.65 15.79
N ASP A 437 14.08 14.90 15.45
CA ASP A 437 14.43 14.67 14.05
C ASP A 437 13.58 13.53 13.46
N ARG A 438 13.49 13.40 12.15
CA ARG A 438 12.73 12.33 11.49
C ARG A 438 13.64 11.14 11.19
N ASN A 439 13.45 10.04 11.90
CA ASN A 439 14.16 8.80 11.57
C ASN A 439 13.45 8.03 10.45
N ARG A 440 13.98 8.09 9.22
CA ARG A 440 13.44 7.41 8.02
C ARG A 440 13.45 5.88 8.09
N THR A 441 14.34 5.30 8.91
CA THR A 441 14.57 3.84 8.95
C THR A 441 13.58 3.08 9.84
N SER A 442 12.77 3.79 10.63
CA SER A 442 11.80 3.17 11.53
C SER A 442 10.53 2.73 10.77
N PRO A 443 10.04 1.50 11.03
CA PRO A 443 8.79 1.01 10.48
C PRO A 443 7.54 1.78 10.95
N PHE A 444 7.48 2.18 12.23
CA PHE A 444 6.32 2.82 12.84
C PHE A 444 6.77 4.06 13.63
N ALA A 445 6.74 5.22 12.98
CA ALA A 445 7.33 6.44 13.51
C ALA A 445 6.27 7.45 13.96
N PHE A 446 6.39 7.97 15.17
CA PHE A 446 5.58 9.10 15.62
C PHE A 446 6.09 10.38 14.97
N THR A 447 5.24 11.03 14.16
CA THR A 447 5.60 12.22 13.37
C THR A 447 4.80 13.44 13.81
N GLY A 448 4.93 13.77 15.09
CA GLY A 448 4.38 14.98 15.72
C GLY A 448 2.97 14.80 16.26
N ASN A 449 2.02 14.33 15.44
CA ASN A 449 0.62 14.19 15.85
C ASN A 449 -0.08 12.95 15.26
N LYS A 450 0.71 12.00 14.76
CA LYS A 450 0.25 10.80 14.05
C LYS A 450 1.37 9.77 14.05
N PHE A 451 1.02 8.53 13.72
CA PHE A 451 2.01 7.50 13.42
C PHE A 451 2.09 7.27 11.93
N GLU A 452 3.31 7.26 11.40
CA GLU A 452 3.62 6.93 10.03
C GLU A 452 4.09 5.48 9.96
N PHE A 453 3.30 4.62 9.30
CA PHE A 453 3.66 3.22 9.08
C PHE A 453 4.25 3.04 7.68
N ARG A 454 5.56 2.76 7.61
CA ARG A 454 6.35 2.80 6.37
C ARG A 454 6.56 1.44 5.67
N MET A 455 6.13 0.36 6.31
CA MET A 455 6.32 -0.99 5.76
C MET A 455 5.37 -1.33 4.61
N LEU A 456 4.29 -0.57 4.41
CA LEU A 456 3.31 -0.85 3.38
C LEU A 456 3.91 -0.64 1.97
N GLY A 457 3.72 -1.62 1.09
CA GLY A 457 4.16 -1.58 -0.30
C GLY A 457 3.32 -0.66 -1.19
N SER A 458 3.93 -0.11 -2.25
CA SER A 458 3.30 0.79 -3.22
C SER A 458 2.12 0.18 -3.97
N ALA A 459 2.02 -1.15 -4.13
CA ALA A 459 0.87 -1.79 -4.78
C ALA A 459 -0.24 -2.21 -3.79
N ALA A 460 0.08 -2.28 -2.50
CA ALA A 460 -0.83 -2.81 -1.47
C ALA A 460 -2.00 -1.86 -1.14
N SER A 461 -3.11 -2.41 -0.64
CA SER A 461 -4.23 -1.59 -0.17
C SER A 461 -3.92 -1.03 1.22
N VAL A 462 -4.19 0.25 1.45
CA VAL A 462 -4.12 0.86 2.79
C VAL A 462 -5.13 0.26 3.76
N ALA A 463 -6.15 -0.46 3.27
CA ALA A 463 -7.14 -1.10 4.14
C ALA A 463 -6.49 -2.13 5.09
N ASP A 464 -5.55 -2.94 4.61
CA ASP A 464 -4.97 -4.05 5.38
C ASP A 464 -4.26 -3.59 6.67
N PRO A 465 -3.29 -2.66 6.63
CA PRO A 465 -2.65 -2.19 7.85
C PRO A 465 -3.62 -1.46 8.79
N ASN A 466 -4.61 -0.74 8.25
CA ASN A 466 -5.59 -0.04 9.08
C ASN A 466 -6.60 -0.98 9.74
N ILE A 467 -6.98 -2.09 9.10
CA ILE A 467 -7.76 -3.15 9.76
C ILE A 467 -6.99 -3.67 10.97
N VAL A 468 -5.69 -3.96 10.81
CA VAL A 468 -4.85 -4.45 11.90
C VAL A 468 -4.70 -3.40 13.00
N LEU A 469 -4.20 -2.21 12.67
CA LEU A 469 -3.97 -1.11 13.62
C LEU A 469 -5.23 -0.78 14.42
N ASN A 470 -6.36 -0.59 13.75
CA ASN A 470 -7.62 -0.29 14.43
C ASN A 470 -8.03 -1.42 15.39
N THR A 471 -7.85 -2.68 14.98
CA THR A 471 -8.25 -3.85 15.78
C THR A 471 -7.39 -4.00 17.03
N ILE A 472 -6.06 -3.93 16.89
CA ILE A 472 -5.13 -4.12 18.01
C ILE A 472 -5.22 -2.98 19.02
N VAL A 473 -5.36 -1.74 18.55
CA VAL A 473 -5.53 -0.58 19.43
C VAL A 473 -6.90 -0.65 20.12
N ALA A 474 -7.95 -1.11 19.42
CA ALA A 474 -9.24 -1.34 20.06
C ALA A 474 -9.16 -2.41 21.17
N ASP A 475 -8.42 -3.50 21.00
CA ASP A 475 -8.26 -4.53 22.03
C ASP A 475 -7.43 -4.04 23.23
N ALA A 476 -6.38 -3.24 22.98
CA ALA A 476 -5.61 -2.58 24.04
C ALA A 476 -6.48 -1.59 24.84
N PHE A 477 -7.29 -0.78 24.16
CA PHE A 477 -8.26 0.11 24.81
C PHE A 477 -9.34 -0.66 25.58
N ALA A 478 -9.84 -1.78 25.04
CA ALA A 478 -10.81 -2.61 25.75
C ALA A 478 -10.22 -3.14 27.07
N THR A 479 -9.00 -3.67 27.01
CA THR A 479 -8.30 -4.24 28.18
C THR A 479 -8.01 -3.16 29.23
N ALA A 480 -7.62 -1.96 28.79
CA ALA A 480 -7.39 -0.85 29.69
C ALA A 480 -8.71 -0.36 30.33
N ALA A 481 -9.78 -0.23 29.55
CA ALA A 481 -11.10 0.15 30.04
C ALA A 481 -11.64 -0.88 31.06
N ASP A 482 -11.59 -2.17 30.74
CA ASP A 482 -12.07 -3.25 31.62
C ASP A 482 -11.38 -3.22 33.00
N LYS A 483 -10.11 -2.79 33.04
CA LYS A 483 -9.35 -2.66 34.29
C LYS A 483 -9.65 -1.37 35.07
N LEU A 484 -9.90 -0.26 34.37
CA LEU A 484 -9.91 1.07 34.97
C LEU A 484 -11.32 1.62 35.26
N GLU A 485 -12.36 1.15 34.57
CA GLU A 485 -13.74 1.67 34.70
C GLU A 485 -14.30 1.55 36.13
N ASN A 486 -13.82 0.59 36.93
CA ASN A 486 -14.25 0.36 38.32
C ASN A 486 -13.23 0.82 39.36
N SER A 487 -12.25 1.66 38.98
CA SER A 487 -11.22 2.17 39.89
C SER A 487 -11.80 3.12 40.95
N GLU A 488 -11.38 2.96 42.20
CA GLU A 488 -11.69 3.90 43.29
C GLU A 488 -10.87 5.19 43.20
N ASN A 489 -9.67 5.15 42.59
CA ASN A 489 -8.82 6.31 42.35
C ASN A 489 -8.31 6.30 40.92
N LEU A 490 -9.19 6.75 40.02
CA LEU A 490 -9.01 6.64 38.58
C LEU A 490 -7.74 7.34 38.08
N GLU A 491 -7.44 8.55 38.56
CA GLU A 491 -6.27 9.30 38.12
C GLU A 491 -4.96 8.56 38.47
N LYS A 492 -4.88 8.04 39.70
CA LYS A 492 -3.72 7.28 40.17
C LYS A 492 -3.57 5.98 39.38
N ASP A 493 -4.66 5.26 39.16
CA ASP A 493 -4.64 3.96 38.49
C ASP A 493 -4.34 4.11 36.98
N ILE A 494 -4.81 5.18 36.34
CA ILE A 494 -4.44 5.53 34.95
C ILE A 494 -2.92 5.75 34.86
N LYS A 495 -2.35 6.57 35.76
CA LYS A 495 -0.90 6.83 35.78
C LYS A 495 -0.11 5.53 36.00
N ALA A 496 -0.48 4.75 37.01
CA ALA A 496 0.17 3.46 37.30
C ALA A 496 0.06 2.46 36.14
N TYR A 497 -1.09 2.41 35.46
CA TYR A 497 -1.28 1.54 34.30
C TYR A 497 -0.45 2.02 33.10
N THR A 498 -0.38 3.33 32.86
CA THR A 498 0.46 3.94 31.82
C THR A 498 1.93 3.60 32.03
N GLU A 499 2.45 3.81 33.25
CA GLU A 499 3.83 3.45 33.60
C GLU A 499 4.11 1.95 33.41
N LYS A 500 3.15 1.10 33.81
CA LYS A 500 3.25 -0.35 33.60
C LYS A 500 3.37 -0.68 32.11
N LEU A 501 2.53 -0.10 31.26
CA LEU A 501 2.57 -0.36 29.82
C LEU A 501 3.90 0.07 29.20
N PHE A 502 4.41 1.25 29.54
CA PHE A 502 5.72 1.67 29.04
C PHE A 502 6.85 0.74 29.47
N LYS A 503 6.83 0.25 30.72
CA LYS A 503 7.84 -0.69 31.23
C LYS A 503 7.75 -2.05 30.54
N ASP A 504 6.54 -2.61 30.43
CA ASP A 504 6.33 -3.94 29.86
C ASP A 504 6.63 -3.98 28.36
N HIS A 505 6.38 -2.88 27.65
CA HIS A 505 6.52 -2.78 26.19
C HIS A 505 7.71 -1.92 25.75
N TYR A 506 8.63 -1.59 26.65
CA TYR A 506 9.80 -0.76 26.34
C TYR A 506 10.67 -1.35 25.21
N ARG A 507 10.70 -2.69 25.09
CA ARG A 507 11.52 -3.42 24.11
C ARG A 507 11.27 -3.04 22.65
N ILE A 508 10.05 -2.62 22.29
CA ILE A 508 9.69 -2.26 20.91
C ILE A 508 10.19 -0.87 20.52
N ILE A 509 10.53 -0.02 21.49
CA ILE A 509 10.92 1.37 21.27
C ILE A 509 12.39 1.40 20.83
N PHE A 510 12.64 1.96 19.65
CA PHE A 510 13.98 2.08 19.08
C PHE A 510 14.13 3.42 18.37
N ASN A 511 14.87 4.33 19.01
CA ASN A 511 15.10 5.69 18.52
C ASN A 511 16.40 5.87 17.72
N TYR A 512 17.06 4.77 17.33
CA TYR A 512 18.35 4.79 16.63
C TYR A 512 18.22 4.30 15.17
N ASN A 513 19.36 4.20 14.47
CA ASN A 513 19.41 3.77 13.08
C ASN A 513 19.03 2.28 12.91
N GLY A 514 17.92 2.00 12.23
CA GLY A 514 17.42 0.66 11.96
C GLY A 514 18.19 -0.13 10.89
N TYR A 515 19.14 0.50 10.17
CA TYR A 515 20.04 -0.19 9.23
C TYR A 515 21.42 -0.50 9.83
N GLY A 516 21.64 -0.13 11.10
CA GLY A 516 22.90 -0.47 11.76
C GLY A 516 23.09 -1.98 11.82
N PRO A 517 24.32 -2.50 11.60
CA PRO A 517 24.59 -3.94 11.66
C PRO A 517 24.28 -4.53 13.06
N GLU A 518 24.31 -3.69 14.09
CA GLU A 518 23.96 -4.02 15.47
C GLU A 518 22.45 -4.25 15.67
N TRP A 519 21.58 -3.68 14.83
CA TRP A 519 20.15 -3.65 15.09
C TRP A 519 19.50 -5.04 15.01
N GLU A 520 19.88 -5.87 14.04
CA GLU A 520 19.30 -7.22 13.94
C GLU A 520 19.62 -8.06 15.20
N ALA A 521 20.86 -8.01 15.69
CA ALA A 521 21.29 -8.72 16.89
C ALA A 521 20.61 -8.17 18.16
N GLU A 522 20.51 -6.85 18.28
CA GLU A 522 19.83 -6.21 19.42
C GLU A 522 18.32 -6.49 19.42
N ALA A 523 17.68 -6.46 18.25
CA ALA A 523 16.28 -6.82 18.09
C ALA A 523 16.01 -8.27 18.49
N GLU A 524 16.87 -9.20 18.10
CA GLU A 524 16.80 -10.61 18.52
C GLU A 524 16.95 -10.74 20.04
N HIS A 525 17.93 -10.06 20.64
CA HIS A 525 18.13 -10.03 22.09
C HIS A 525 16.90 -9.48 22.84
N ARG A 526 16.21 -8.49 22.26
CA ARG A 526 14.94 -7.94 22.77
C ARG A 526 13.72 -8.83 22.53
N GLY A 527 13.86 -9.89 21.74
CA GLY A 527 12.77 -10.79 21.36
C GLY A 527 11.82 -10.20 20.32
N LEU A 528 12.31 -9.30 19.47
CA LEU A 528 11.57 -8.76 18.33
C LEU A 528 11.66 -9.72 17.13
N LEU A 529 10.55 -9.87 16.39
CA LEU A 529 10.46 -10.76 15.25
C LEU A 529 11.14 -10.16 14.02
N ASN A 530 11.88 -10.99 13.28
CA ASN A 530 12.49 -10.65 12.00
C ASN A 530 12.05 -11.62 10.90
N ALA A 531 10.81 -11.46 10.43
CA ALA A 531 10.27 -12.28 9.33
C ALA A 531 10.57 -11.60 7.98
N LYS A 532 11.73 -11.91 7.39
CA LYS A 532 12.21 -11.26 6.16
C LYS A 532 11.29 -11.52 4.96
N THR A 533 10.75 -12.74 4.84
CA THR A 533 9.90 -13.13 3.70
C THR A 533 8.42 -13.24 4.07
N THR A 534 7.56 -13.18 3.07
CA THR A 534 6.12 -13.42 3.19
C THR A 534 5.82 -14.81 3.72
N ALA A 535 6.57 -15.82 3.27
CA ALA A 535 6.43 -17.20 3.74
C ALA A 535 6.73 -17.35 5.25
N ASP A 536 7.60 -16.50 5.79
CA ASP A 536 7.95 -16.50 7.21
C ASP A 536 7.00 -15.62 8.04
N ALA A 537 6.45 -14.55 7.45
CA ALA A 537 5.57 -13.60 8.14
C ALA A 537 4.12 -14.09 8.26
N VAL A 538 3.55 -14.64 7.18
CA VAL A 538 2.12 -15.04 7.15
C VAL A 538 1.72 -16.07 8.22
N PRO A 539 2.57 -17.03 8.64
CA PRO A 539 2.27 -17.92 9.76
C PRO A 539 1.88 -17.20 11.05
N GLU A 540 2.32 -15.96 11.27
CA GLU A 540 1.88 -15.15 12.42
C GLU A 540 0.36 -14.92 12.41
N LEU A 541 -0.27 -14.76 11.26
CA LEU A 541 -1.72 -14.59 11.14
C LEU A 541 -2.51 -15.85 11.56
N LEU A 542 -1.86 -17.02 11.58
CA LEU A 542 -2.47 -18.30 11.93
C LEU A 542 -2.33 -18.65 13.42
N LYS A 543 -1.53 -17.88 14.18
CA LYS A 543 -1.39 -18.09 15.62
C LYS A 543 -2.72 -17.82 16.33
N LYS A 544 -2.99 -18.59 17.39
CA LYS A 544 -4.30 -18.55 18.09
C LYS A 544 -4.58 -17.17 18.66
N GLU A 545 -3.62 -16.59 19.37
CA GLU A 545 -3.68 -15.25 19.98
C GLU A 545 -3.94 -14.15 18.95
N ASN A 546 -3.41 -14.32 17.74
CA ASN A 546 -3.54 -13.37 16.63
C ASN A 546 -4.88 -13.52 15.90
N ILE A 547 -5.45 -14.71 15.82
CA ILE A 547 -6.83 -14.89 15.35
C ILE A 547 -7.82 -14.37 16.39
N ASP A 548 -7.59 -14.68 17.66
CA ASP A 548 -8.51 -14.39 18.76
C ASP A 548 -8.74 -12.88 18.93
N VAL A 549 -7.76 -12.01 18.63
CA VAL A 549 -7.96 -10.56 18.71
C VAL A 549 -8.97 -10.06 17.67
N PHE A 550 -8.92 -10.54 16.42
CA PHE A 550 -9.91 -10.17 15.40
C PHE A 550 -11.30 -10.71 15.71
N VAL A 551 -11.38 -11.95 16.22
CA VAL A 551 -12.65 -12.60 16.58
C VAL A 551 -13.30 -11.89 17.76
N ARG A 552 -12.55 -11.64 18.83
CA ARG A 552 -13.05 -11.00 20.05
C ARG A 552 -13.50 -9.56 19.81
N ARG A 553 -12.88 -8.86 18.84
CA ARG A 553 -13.29 -7.51 18.43
C ARG A 553 -14.37 -7.49 17.33
N GLY A 554 -14.80 -8.66 16.84
CA GLY A 554 -15.87 -8.78 15.84
C GLY A 554 -15.47 -8.32 14.44
N VAL A 555 -14.18 -8.30 14.13
CA VAL A 555 -13.64 -7.86 12.83
C VAL A 555 -13.63 -9.00 11.83
N TYR A 556 -13.11 -10.16 12.24
CA TYR A 556 -13.14 -11.40 11.49
C TYR A 556 -13.82 -12.51 12.28
N THR A 557 -14.40 -13.49 11.60
CA THR A 557 -14.58 -14.83 12.14
C THR A 557 -13.25 -15.59 12.09
N LYS A 558 -13.17 -16.72 12.82
CA LYS A 558 -11.99 -17.59 12.77
C LYS A 558 -11.72 -18.10 11.35
N SER A 559 -12.76 -18.47 10.61
CA SER A 559 -12.63 -18.96 9.23
C SER A 559 -12.15 -17.85 8.29
N GLU A 560 -12.67 -16.62 8.44
CA GLU A 560 -12.21 -15.48 7.64
C GLU A 560 -10.74 -15.15 7.85
N ALA A 561 -10.26 -15.17 9.11
CA ALA A 561 -8.85 -14.92 9.43
C ALA A 561 -7.93 -15.97 8.79
N ILE A 562 -8.27 -17.25 8.91
CA ILE A 562 -7.52 -18.37 8.31
C ILE A 562 -7.52 -18.28 6.78
N ALA A 563 -8.70 -18.03 6.18
CA ALA A 563 -8.84 -17.91 4.73
C ALA A 563 -7.96 -16.80 4.15
N ARG A 564 -7.87 -15.65 4.82
CA ARG A 564 -7.04 -14.52 4.37
C ARG A 564 -5.55 -14.86 4.39
N ALA A 565 -5.06 -15.49 5.46
CA ALA A 565 -3.68 -15.96 5.53
C ALA A 565 -3.37 -16.98 4.42
N ASN A 566 -4.29 -17.91 4.18
CA ASN A 566 -4.15 -18.92 3.14
C ASN A 566 -4.17 -18.33 1.72
N ILE A 567 -5.06 -17.38 1.43
CA ILE A 567 -5.10 -16.65 0.16
C ILE A 567 -3.80 -15.87 -0.06
N GLN A 568 -3.23 -15.29 0.99
CA GLN A 568 -1.96 -14.56 0.92
C GLN A 568 -0.80 -15.50 0.55
N LEU A 569 -0.71 -16.68 1.18
CA LEU A 569 0.26 -17.72 0.81
C LEU A 569 0.07 -18.21 -0.64
N ASP A 570 -1.18 -18.50 -1.04
CA ASP A 570 -1.49 -18.95 -2.40
C ASP A 570 -1.11 -17.89 -3.45
N THR A 571 -1.36 -16.62 -3.15
CA THR A 571 -0.97 -15.49 -4.02
C THR A 571 0.53 -15.36 -4.11
N TYR A 572 1.25 -15.48 -2.99
CA TYR A 572 2.71 -15.47 -2.96
C TYR A 572 3.30 -16.58 -3.84
N ILE A 573 2.86 -17.83 -3.64
CA ILE A 573 3.31 -18.98 -4.44
C ILE A 573 3.04 -18.74 -5.93
N LYS A 574 1.85 -18.27 -6.30
CA LYS A 574 1.49 -18.01 -7.70
C LYS A 574 2.37 -16.93 -8.31
N ASN A 575 2.62 -15.82 -7.62
CA ASN A 575 3.47 -14.75 -8.12
C ASN A 575 4.89 -15.23 -8.37
N ILE A 576 5.53 -15.89 -7.38
CA ILE A 576 6.90 -16.42 -7.54
C ILE A 576 6.98 -17.46 -8.67
N ARG A 577 5.96 -18.32 -8.81
CA ARG A 577 5.91 -19.29 -9.92
C ARG A 577 5.77 -18.61 -11.28
N ILE A 578 4.98 -17.54 -11.39
CA ILE A 578 4.85 -16.76 -12.62
C ILE A 578 6.18 -16.09 -12.95
N GLU A 579 6.81 -15.43 -11.97
CA GLU A 579 8.11 -14.79 -12.15
C GLU A 579 9.18 -15.78 -12.60
N ALA A 580 9.31 -16.93 -11.92
CA ALA A 580 10.26 -17.97 -12.28
C ALA A 580 10.04 -18.51 -13.71
N LYS A 581 8.77 -18.71 -14.11
CA LYS A 581 8.44 -19.17 -15.47
C LYS A 581 8.76 -18.13 -16.54
N VAL A 582 8.47 -16.85 -16.27
CA VAL A 582 8.84 -15.76 -17.18
C VAL A 582 10.36 -15.63 -17.27
N ALA A 583 11.09 -15.79 -16.15
CA ALA A 583 12.55 -15.79 -16.15
C ALA A 583 13.12 -16.89 -17.07
N LEU A 584 12.61 -18.12 -16.95
CA LEU A 584 13.02 -19.24 -17.79
C LEU A 584 12.67 -19.03 -19.27
N ASP A 585 11.49 -18.48 -19.55
CA ASP A 585 11.05 -18.23 -20.93
C ASP A 585 11.91 -17.16 -21.61
N MET A 586 12.14 -16.02 -20.93
CA MET A 586 13.02 -14.95 -21.40
C MET A 586 14.48 -15.40 -21.53
N LEU A 587 14.96 -16.27 -20.62
CA LEU A 587 16.30 -16.83 -20.74
C LEU A 587 16.44 -17.59 -22.06
N ARG A 588 15.49 -18.48 -22.37
CA ARG A 588 15.53 -19.37 -23.54
C ARG A 588 15.33 -18.63 -24.85
N LYS A 589 14.50 -17.58 -24.86
CA LYS A 589 14.10 -16.87 -26.08
C LYS A 589 14.93 -15.61 -26.37
N ASP A 590 15.40 -14.92 -25.34
CA ASP A 590 16.07 -13.63 -25.49
C ASP A 590 17.54 -13.71 -25.08
N ILE A 591 17.83 -14.05 -23.82
CA ILE A 591 19.16 -13.89 -23.22
C ILE A 591 20.16 -14.91 -23.78
N TYR A 592 19.82 -16.21 -23.75
CA TYR A 592 20.71 -17.25 -24.24
C TYR A 592 20.99 -17.09 -25.74
N PRO A 593 19.98 -16.91 -26.63
CA PRO A 593 20.23 -16.66 -28.05
C PRO A 593 21.08 -15.41 -28.32
N ALA A 594 20.84 -14.30 -27.61
CA ALA A 594 21.63 -13.08 -27.76
C ALA A 594 23.12 -13.30 -27.42
N THR A 595 23.38 -13.97 -26.29
CA THR A 595 24.77 -14.27 -25.90
C THR A 595 25.41 -15.27 -26.88
N ALA A 596 24.66 -16.28 -27.35
CA ALA A 596 25.15 -17.27 -28.32
C ALA A 596 25.54 -16.62 -29.65
N ALA A 597 24.68 -15.77 -30.20
CA ALA A 597 24.93 -15.03 -31.44
C ALA A 597 26.18 -14.14 -31.32
N TYR A 598 26.34 -13.44 -30.19
CA TYR A 598 27.54 -12.63 -29.97
C TYR A 598 28.81 -13.47 -29.85
N THR A 599 28.77 -14.59 -29.14
CA THR A 599 29.89 -15.53 -29.03
C THR A 599 30.28 -16.10 -30.39
N GLU A 600 29.32 -16.46 -31.24
CA GLU A 600 29.55 -16.91 -32.62
C GLU A 600 30.28 -15.82 -33.44
N LYS A 601 29.77 -14.59 -33.42
CA LYS A 601 30.37 -13.43 -34.11
C LYS A 601 31.82 -13.17 -33.67
N LEU A 602 32.12 -13.33 -32.37
CA LEU A 602 33.48 -13.22 -31.85
C LEU A 602 34.39 -14.36 -32.33
N CYS A 603 33.89 -15.60 -32.33
CA CYS A 603 34.61 -16.76 -32.86
C CYS A 603 34.94 -16.63 -34.35
N ASP A 604 34.00 -16.16 -35.16
CA ASP A 604 34.18 -15.91 -36.58
C ASP A 604 35.22 -14.81 -36.82
N SER A 605 35.10 -13.70 -36.08
CA SER A 605 36.06 -12.59 -36.16
C SER A 605 37.47 -13.04 -35.79
N LEU A 606 37.61 -13.80 -34.70
CA LEU A 606 38.90 -14.32 -34.25
C LEU A 606 39.52 -15.29 -35.27
N SER A 607 38.70 -16.17 -35.84
CA SER A 607 39.14 -17.13 -36.87
C SER A 607 39.63 -16.41 -38.12
N ALA A 608 38.92 -15.37 -38.56
CA ALA A 608 39.32 -14.53 -39.68
C ALA A 608 40.61 -13.74 -39.42
N LYS A 609 40.81 -13.21 -38.21
CA LYS A 609 42.05 -12.51 -37.84
C LYS A 609 43.26 -13.44 -37.86
N LYS A 610 43.13 -14.64 -37.30
CA LYS A 610 44.20 -15.64 -37.24
C LYS A 610 44.56 -16.22 -38.60
N SER A 611 43.60 -16.30 -39.54
CA SER A 611 43.87 -16.80 -40.89
C SER A 611 44.66 -15.80 -41.75
N LEU A 612 44.55 -14.49 -41.46
CA LEU A 612 45.25 -13.43 -42.18
C LEU A 612 46.62 -13.08 -41.58
N PHE A 613 46.76 -13.13 -40.25
CA PHE A 613 47.94 -12.64 -39.54
C PHE A 613 48.30 -13.52 -38.33
N ALA A 614 49.60 -13.64 -38.03
CA ALA A 614 50.08 -14.25 -36.79
C ALA A 614 49.99 -13.27 -35.62
N LEU A 615 48.79 -13.12 -35.03
CA LEU A 615 48.49 -12.21 -33.93
C LEU A 615 48.41 -12.93 -32.58
N ASN A 616 48.78 -12.24 -31.50
CA ASN A 616 48.50 -12.69 -30.13
C ASN A 616 47.07 -12.25 -29.73
N CYS A 617 46.12 -13.18 -29.79
CA CYS A 617 44.70 -12.92 -29.53
C CYS A 617 44.23 -13.34 -28.13
N ALA A 618 45.13 -13.48 -27.15
CA ALA A 618 44.81 -14.05 -25.83
C ALA A 618 43.65 -13.34 -25.08
N LYS A 619 43.45 -12.03 -25.32
CA LYS A 619 42.34 -11.28 -24.69
C LYS A 619 40.98 -11.57 -25.32
N GLU A 620 40.92 -11.73 -26.63
CA GLU A 620 39.69 -12.09 -27.35
C GLU A 620 39.29 -13.54 -27.03
N GLU A 621 40.27 -14.45 -26.98
CA GLU A 621 40.07 -15.83 -26.53
C GLU A 621 39.52 -15.89 -25.10
N ALA A 622 40.06 -15.07 -24.19
CA ALA A 622 39.57 -15.00 -22.82
C ALA A 622 38.12 -14.51 -22.74
N LEU A 623 37.75 -13.50 -23.52
CA LEU A 623 36.36 -13.00 -23.58
C LEU A 623 35.39 -14.08 -24.09
N ILE A 624 35.73 -14.73 -25.21
CA ILE A 624 34.93 -15.83 -25.78
C ILE A 624 34.77 -16.95 -24.74
N LYS A 625 35.86 -17.34 -24.09
CA LYS A 625 35.84 -18.37 -23.04
C LYS A 625 34.91 -17.97 -21.89
N THR A 626 35.02 -16.74 -21.39
CA THR A 626 34.15 -16.26 -20.31
C THR A 626 32.69 -16.26 -20.71
N LEU A 627 32.35 -15.80 -21.92
CA LEU A 627 30.96 -15.84 -22.42
C LEU A 627 30.44 -17.28 -22.54
N ALA A 628 31.23 -18.20 -23.07
CA ALA A 628 30.86 -19.62 -23.17
C ALA A 628 30.65 -20.27 -21.79
N GLU A 629 31.52 -19.97 -20.82
CA GLU A 629 31.35 -20.44 -19.43
C GLU A 629 30.08 -19.88 -18.78
N LYS A 630 29.71 -18.62 -19.07
CA LYS A 630 28.44 -18.04 -18.62
C LYS A 630 27.24 -18.70 -19.27
N GLN A 631 27.31 -19.01 -20.56
CA GLN A 631 26.24 -19.71 -21.28
C GLN A 631 25.95 -21.09 -20.66
N GLU A 632 26.99 -21.87 -20.38
CA GLU A 632 26.84 -23.17 -19.71
C GLU A 632 26.20 -22.98 -18.32
N LYS A 633 26.71 -22.02 -17.54
CA LYS A 633 26.18 -21.72 -16.21
C LYS A 633 24.72 -21.26 -16.24
N LEU A 634 24.30 -20.49 -17.25
CA LEU A 634 22.91 -20.09 -17.43
C LEU A 634 22.00 -21.31 -17.67
N LEU A 635 22.45 -22.29 -18.46
CA LEU A 635 21.72 -23.53 -18.68
C LEU A 635 21.62 -24.34 -17.38
N GLU A 636 22.73 -24.55 -16.68
CA GLU A 636 22.76 -25.25 -15.38
C GLU A 636 21.81 -24.59 -14.35
N GLU A 637 21.86 -23.26 -14.21
CA GLU A 637 21.01 -22.51 -13.28
C GLU A 637 19.53 -22.54 -13.70
N SER A 638 19.24 -22.62 -15.01
CA SER A 638 17.88 -22.78 -15.51
C SER A 638 17.31 -24.17 -15.19
N GLU A 639 18.10 -25.22 -15.34
CA GLU A 639 17.73 -26.58 -14.95
C GLU A 639 17.49 -26.67 -13.44
N ALA A 640 18.33 -26.02 -12.64
CA ALA A 640 18.15 -25.96 -11.19
C ALA A 640 16.84 -25.24 -10.80
N LEU A 641 16.52 -24.12 -11.47
CA LEU A 641 15.28 -23.38 -11.24
C LEU A 641 14.04 -24.20 -11.67
N GLU A 642 14.11 -24.91 -12.80
CA GLU A 642 13.04 -25.81 -13.26
C GLU A 642 12.79 -26.94 -12.26
N ASN A 643 13.87 -27.61 -11.83
CA ASN A 643 13.78 -28.66 -10.82
C ASN A 643 13.18 -28.14 -9.50
N ALA A 644 13.55 -26.93 -9.07
CA ALA A 644 12.98 -26.31 -7.88
C ALA A 644 11.47 -26.02 -8.01
N LEU A 645 10.99 -25.69 -9.21
CA LEU A 645 9.56 -25.49 -9.49
C LEU A 645 8.78 -26.81 -9.57
N ASP A 646 9.37 -27.84 -10.15
CA ASP A 646 8.73 -29.15 -10.34
C ASP A 646 8.66 -29.97 -9.05
N THR A 647 9.54 -29.68 -8.08
CA THR A 647 9.60 -30.36 -6.78
C THR A 647 8.92 -29.58 -5.65
N LEU A 648 8.14 -28.54 -5.97
CA LEU A 648 7.39 -27.79 -4.97
C LEU A 648 6.44 -28.72 -4.17
N PRO A 649 6.46 -28.65 -2.82
CA PRO A 649 5.52 -29.40 -1.98
C PRO A 649 4.05 -29.12 -2.30
N GLU A 650 3.18 -30.09 -2.03
CA GLU A 650 1.72 -29.89 -2.12
C GLU A 650 1.17 -29.07 -0.95
N GLU A 651 1.76 -29.20 0.25
CA GLU A 651 1.34 -28.45 1.42
C GLU A 651 1.68 -26.97 1.26
N ARG A 652 0.69 -26.10 1.44
CA ARG A 652 0.74 -24.68 1.11
C ARG A 652 1.89 -23.93 1.79
N LEU A 653 2.07 -24.10 3.10
CA LEU A 653 3.13 -23.39 3.82
C LEU A 653 4.52 -23.89 3.41
N ALA A 654 4.69 -25.19 3.25
CA ALA A 654 5.92 -25.79 2.74
C ALA A 654 6.23 -25.32 1.31
N ALA A 655 5.22 -25.21 0.44
CA ALA A 655 5.35 -24.65 -0.90
C ALA A 655 5.77 -23.18 -0.87
N ALA A 656 5.17 -22.36 -0.01
CA ALA A 656 5.55 -20.97 0.15
C ALA A 656 6.99 -20.84 0.67
N LYS A 657 7.40 -21.66 1.64
CA LYS A 657 8.78 -21.71 2.13
C LYS A 657 9.77 -22.16 1.06
N ALA A 658 9.42 -23.17 0.25
CA ALA A 658 10.24 -23.59 -0.89
C ALA A 658 10.37 -22.48 -1.94
N CYS A 659 9.29 -21.73 -2.21
CA CYS A 659 9.35 -20.56 -3.08
C CYS A 659 10.33 -19.51 -2.53
N ALA A 660 10.21 -19.14 -1.25
CA ALA A 660 11.04 -18.12 -0.61
C ALA A 660 12.52 -18.52 -0.49
N HIS A 661 12.80 -19.76 -0.09
CA HIS A 661 14.13 -20.19 0.35
C HIS A 661 14.87 -21.08 -0.66
N ILE A 662 14.23 -21.46 -1.77
CA ILE A 662 14.82 -22.28 -2.84
C ILE A 662 14.63 -21.62 -4.21
N VAL A 663 13.38 -21.34 -4.61
CA VAL A 663 13.07 -20.79 -5.94
C VAL A 663 13.60 -19.37 -6.10
N CYS A 664 13.34 -18.46 -5.14
CA CYS A 664 13.84 -17.09 -5.20
C CYS A 664 15.40 -17.04 -5.22
N PRO A 665 16.13 -17.78 -4.38
CA PRO A 665 17.59 -17.91 -4.51
C PRO A 665 18.06 -18.43 -5.86
N ALA A 666 17.39 -19.44 -6.44
CA ALA A 666 17.73 -19.95 -7.77
C ALA A 666 17.50 -18.90 -8.87
N MET A 667 16.39 -18.15 -8.81
CA MET A 667 16.15 -17.01 -9.70
C MET A 667 17.22 -15.93 -9.56
N ASN A 668 17.64 -15.60 -8.34
CA ASN A 668 18.68 -14.61 -8.10
C ASN A 668 20.05 -15.05 -8.63
N ALA A 669 20.37 -16.34 -8.53
CA ALA A 669 21.58 -16.91 -9.12
C ALA A 669 21.56 -16.79 -10.65
N LEU A 670 20.46 -17.23 -11.28
CA LEU A 670 20.25 -17.14 -12.72
C LEU A 670 20.34 -15.69 -13.21
N ARG A 671 19.66 -14.77 -12.51
CA ARG A 671 19.72 -13.34 -12.77
C ARG A 671 21.15 -12.83 -12.73
N LYS A 672 21.90 -13.12 -11.67
CA LYS A 672 23.27 -12.64 -11.51
C LYS A 672 24.14 -13.03 -12.70
N THR A 673 24.05 -14.28 -13.16
CA THR A 673 24.81 -14.75 -14.33
C THR A 673 24.37 -14.04 -15.61
N ALA A 674 23.06 -13.81 -15.78
CA ALA A 674 22.52 -13.10 -16.95
C ALA A 674 22.94 -11.62 -16.98
N ASP A 675 22.91 -10.94 -15.83
CA ASP A 675 23.35 -9.54 -15.69
C ASP A 675 24.87 -9.39 -15.95
N GLU A 676 25.67 -10.40 -15.55
CA GLU A 676 27.09 -10.47 -15.90
C GLU A 676 27.30 -10.68 -17.41
N ALA A 677 26.46 -11.49 -18.07
CA ALA A 677 26.52 -11.72 -19.51
C ALA A 677 26.07 -10.48 -20.32
N GLU A 678 25.07 -9.74 -19.85
CA GLU A 678 24.62 -8.46 -20.42
C GLU A 678 25.79 -7.48 -20.58
N ASN A 679 26.62 -7.34 -19.54
CA ASN A 679 27.77 -6.43 -19.53
C ASN A 679 28.87 -6.81 -20.52
N LEU A 680 28.91 -8.07 -20.96
CA LEU A 680 29.91 -8.58 -21.90
C LEU A 680 29.37 -8.61 -23.34
N CYS A 681 28.05 -8.70 -23.51
CA CYS A 681 27.40 -8.77 -24.80
C CYS A 681 27.39 -7.39 -25.49
N SER A 682 27.43 -7.38 -26.83
CA SER A 682 27.25 -6.12 -27.56
C SER A 682 25.80 -5.65 -27.50
N ALA A 683 25.60 -4.33 -27.49
CA ALA A 683 24.26 -3.73 -27.51
C ALA A 683 23.46 -4.02 -28.80
N GLU A 684 24.13 -4.45 -29.88
CA GLU A 684 23.46 -4.84 -31.13
C GLU A 684 22.75 -6.20 -30.99
N GLU A 685 23.39 -7.16 -30.33
CA GLU A 685 22.84 -8.51 -30.13
C GLU A 685 21.91 -8.58 -28.90
N TRP A 686 22.08 -7.68 -27.93
CA TRP A 686 21.25 -7.64 -26.73
C TRP A 686 19.87 -7.02 -27.01
N THR A 687 18.83 -7.85 -27.06
CA THR A 687 17.48 -7.46 -27.52
C THR A 687 16.64 -6.74 -26.46
N LEU A 688 16.96 -6.92 -25.17
CA LEU A 688 16.21 -6.35 -24.06
C LEU A 688 16.67 -4.91 -23.77
N PRO A 689 15.74 -3.94 -23.59
CA PRO A 689 16.12 -2.62 -23.08
C PRO A 689 16.86 -2.72 -21.75
N ARG A 690 18.02 -2.06 -21.66
CA ARG A 690 18.84 -2.03 -20.45
C ARG A 690 18.25 -1.05 -19.44
N TYR A 691 18.72 -1.09 -18.21
CA TYR A 691 18.24 -0.17 -17.16
C TYR A 691 18.45 1.30 -17.53
N VAL A 692 19.56 1.66 -18.18
CA VAL A 692 19.78 3.03 -18.65
C VAL A 692 18.70 3.46 -19.66
N ASP A 693 18.27 2.54 -20.52
CA ASP A 693 17.25 2.81 -21.54
C ASP A 693 15.85 2.94 -20.91
N LEU A 694 15.60 2.32 -19.76
CA LEU A 694 14.35 2.40 -19.00
C LEU A 694 14.30 3.65 -18.10
N LEU A 695 15.29 3.81 -17.22
CA LEU A 695 15.35 4.85 -16.18
C LEU A 695 15.50 6.27 -16.74
N TYR A 696 16.03 6.41 -17.95
CA TYR A 696 16.22 7.70 -18.61
C TYR A 696 15.33 7.88 -19.85
N SER A 697 14.32 7.03 -20.03
CA SER A 697 13.44 7.00 -21.21
C SER A 697 12.52 8.21 -21.39
N VAL A 698 12.22 8.93 -20.31
CA VAL A 698 11.15 9.96 -20.27
C VAL A 698 11.65 11.37 -20.50
#